data_AF-A0A5C3PK29-F1
#
_entry.id   AF-A0A5C3PK29-F1
#
_cell.length_a   1.000
_cell.length_b   1.000
_cell.length_c   1.000
_cell.angle_alpha   90.00
_cell.angle_beta   90.00
_cell.angle_gamma   90.00
#
_symmetry.space_group_name_H-M   'P 1'
#
loop_
_entity.id
_entity.type
_entity.pdbx_description
1 polymer ?
#
loop_
_entity_poly.entity_id
_entity_poly.type
_entity_poly.pdbx_seq_one_letter_code
_entity_poly.pdbx_strand_id
1 'polypeptide(L)'
;MDVYQSLTKQELIALAKGQLVVTREARKTKSTLLAHMLQEGSAELLASMQAMVDEKDASRKRRRTEAQHARRVAQRTDPPPPQEADPSRFLELPSEEQRKVCYREFIDATSNAALAYAVCAVCAREVGVVADGVEEHALDSFEHRTRLKPTRPHPEHTLYDGCLLEPCGVRMGGSSPSPGYRPPSETLQRGMRGTVSTYELDAQGVADMVDGGLLPRPPSVLASVISVTFMGVGALPKQWLRTTFRVRRPVVAAALRTLQRVHGHYRAVTISEERLRALPEDDVPEELLGVIRQSPDADSAFQEHAGYVPDDDDDDGDGESGRVPSSGAEEPVTDQGPDVIPLHISGSIDTDMSKMTANEVMLWGLQNLWRDNGEGGYSVRHGRQPVSDFGRPPRAAARADDGATAPPPPNFFERAFPCLFPFGVGGIEGVQAVQLSLGEHVQWALQYHDRRFRTHESFPFVAFGIQQRRQALGAARIQMKRRTFDQEVAILSSITTAALRRATEQEANNQPVTDPAILLLKRLVHGAAGRVQGTDAGRYKIRAQIWSTCLAFGPPSLWITINPTDIHDPVAQIFAGADINLDDFLAAIGPNADERAKAIADDPYAAARFFHFMVDTICETLFQIRVTSYTVKTSMGVLGRAAAYVGAVESQGRGTLHLHMLIWLQDTPRSEQLPEMLRTEEFRARVVSYIAANLRAYLPGLESAQSVKGIPREKGIAYSRPPHPDSPDYEQEASRFELRLARATQVHTCKIGRCLRYDKKGSLSCKRRAPFEASDEDYVTPEGRWGQKRLYRYMNGWIPSVLLHARCNNDGKLLTNGSDTKNITFYVSSYAGKKQAKNHNLSAVIADGFAYHEEHPKAEYVANLREQHRLLLFRLVNAINREQELAGPMVVSYLMGWKDVKTSHNYSPLYWSSFVSVLYRAHPTLSR
;
A
#
# COMPACT_ATOMS: atom_id res chain seq x y z
N MET A 1 -40.30 -17.57 -25.04
CA MET A 1 -38.93 -17.90 -24.54
C MET A 1 -38.20 -16.67 -24.02
N ASP A 2 -38.11 -15.56 -24.77
CA ASP A 2 -37.30 -14.40 -24.36
C ASP A 2 -37.77 -13.69 -23.08
N VAL A 3 -39.07 -13.63 -22.83
CA VAL A 3 -39.67 -13.03 -21.61
C VAL A 3 -39.14 -13.68 -20.32
N TYR A 4 -38.85 -14.99 -20.35
CA TYR A 4 -38.41 -15.74 -19.18
C TYR A 4 -36.88 -15.88 -19.10
N GLN A 5 -36.12 -15.17 -19.93
CA GLN A 5 -34.65 -15.20 -19.87
C GLN A 5 -34.09 -14.66 -18.54
N SER A 6 -34.83 -13.84 -17.80
CA SER A 6 -34.41 -13.32 -16.50
C SER A 6 -34.43 -14.39 -15.39
N LEU A 7 -35.17 -15.49 -15.59
CA LEU A 7 -35.25 -16.61 -14.66
C LEU A 7 -34.03 -17.52 -14.79
N THR A 8 -33.45 -17.94 -13.68
CA THR A 8 -32.33 -18.89 -13.64
C THR A 8 -32.86 -20.31 -13.76
N LYS A 9 -31.99 -21.26 -14.14
CA LYS A 9 -32.35 -22.69 -14.18
C LYS A 9 -32.81 -23.21 -12.80
N GLN A 10 -32.25 -22.69 -11.70
CA GLN A 10 -32.65 -23.06 -10.34
C GLN A 10 -34.05 -22.56 -9.99
N GLU A 11 -34.37 -21.32 -10.35
CA GLU A 11 -35.71 -20.74 -10.17
C GLU A 11 -36.76 -21.54 -10.97
N LEU A 12 -36.46 -21.91 -12.22
CA LEU A 12 -37.33 -22.76 -13.04
C LEU A 12 -37.53 -24.16 -12.45
N ILE A 13 -36.48 -24.78 -11.90
CA ILE A 13 -36.60 -26.09 -11.21
C ILE A 13 -37.43 -25.97 -9.94
N ALA A 14 -37.27 -24.88 -9.18
CA ALA A 14 -38.03 -24.63 -7.95
C ALA A 14 -39.52 -24.45 -8.27
N LEU A 15 -39.85 -23.68 -9.32
CA LEU A 15 -41.22 -23.50 -9.79
C LEU A 15 -41.84 -24.81 -10.29
N ALA A 16 -41.08 -25.62 -11.03
CA ALA A 16 -41.58 -26.92 -11.51
C ALA A 16 -41.81 -27.95 -10.39
N LYS A 17 -41.22 -27.75 -9.20
CA LYS A 17 -41.21 -28.76 -8.13
C LYS A 17 -42.62 -28.95 -7.56
N GLY A 18 -43.17 -30.16 -7.77
CA GLY A 18 -44.51 -30.52 -7.33
C GLY A 18 -45.64 -30.06 -8.27
N GLN A 19 -45.31 -29.34 -9.34
CA GLN A 19 -46.29 -28.83 -10.32
C GLN A 19 -46.08 -29.40 -11.73
N LEU A 20 -44.87 -29.86 -12.07
CA LEU A 20 -44.56 -30.45 -13.37
C LEU A 20 -43.51 -31.57 -13.26
N VAL A 21 -43.79 -32.72 -13.88
CA VAL A 21 -42.81 -33.79 -14.02
C VAL A 21 -41.81 -33.41 -15.11
N VAL A 22 -40.63 -32.99 -14.69
CA VAL A 22 -39.56 -32.59 -15.61
C VAL A 22 -38.72 -33.79 -16.01
N THR A 23 -38.70 -34.12 -17.30
CA THR A 23 -37.91 -35.22 -17.85
C THR A 23 -36.40 -35.00 -17.70
N ARG A 24 -35.62 -36.08 -17.76
CA ARG A 24 -34.15 -36.02 -17.70
C ARG A 24 -33.56 -35.16 -18.82
N GLU A 25 -34.19 -35.19 -20.00
CA GLU A 25 -33.77 -34.41 -21.16
C GLU A 25 -34.06 -32.91 -20.98
N ALA A 26 -35.26 -32.56 -20.50
CA ALA A 26 -35.64 -31.18 -20.21
C ALA A 26 -34.69 -30.53 -19.18
N ARG A 27 -34.22 -31.28 -18.17
CA ARG A 27 -33.29 -30.77 -17.14
C ARG A 27 -31.88 -30.46 -17.65
N LYS A 28 -31.47 -30.83 -18.86
CA LYS A 28 -30.08 -30.65 -19.32
C LYS A 28 -29.64 -29.17 -19.36
N THR A 29 -30.39 -28.32 -20.05
CA THR A 29 -30.07 -26.90 -20.19
C THR A 29 -31.20 -26.01 -19.69
N LYS A 30 -30.91 -24.73 -19.43
CA LYS A 30 -31.96 -23.75 -19.13
C LYS A 30 -32.96 -23.62 -20.28
N SER A 31 -32.46 -23.68 -21.53
CA SER A 31 -33.29 -23.56 -22.74
C SER A 31 -34.25 -24.73 -22.88
N THR A 32 -33.75 -25.96 -22.73
CA THR A 32 -34.57 -27.19 -22.80
C THR A 32 -35.57 -27.27 -21.64
N LEU A 33 -35.20 -26.81 -20.46
CA LEU A 33 -36.09 -26.79 -19.29
C LEU A 33 -37.23 -25.79 -19.49
N LEU A 34 -36.89 -24.58 -19.97
CA LEU A 34 -37.87 -23.54 -20.23
C LEU A 34 -38.81 -23.95 -21.37
N ALA A 35 -38.31 -24.57 -22.43
CA ALA A 35 -39.13 -25.09 -23.52
C ALA A 35 -40.12 -26.15 -23.02
N HIS A 36 -39.66 -27.10 -22.20
CA HIS A 36 -40.51 -28.13 -21.59
C HIS A 36 -41.57 -27.54 -20.65
N MET A 37 -41.20 -26.55 -19.83
CA MET A 37 -42.15 -25.88 -18.93
C MET A 37 -43.19 -25.03 -19.68
N LEU A 38 -42.83 -24.44 -20.82
CA LEU A 38 -43.76 -23.70 -21.67
C LEU A 38 -44.71 -24.62 -22.45
N GLN A 39 -44.27 -25.85 -22.74
CA GLN A 39 -45.04 -26.81 -23.51
C GLN A 39 -45.98 -27.66 -22.63
N GLU A 40 -45.50 -28.10 -21.47
CA GLU A 40 -46.18 -29.08 -20.61
C GLU A 40 -46.64 -28.49 -19.26
N GLY A 41 -46.31 -27.23 -18.98
CA GLY A 41 -46.65 -26.57 -17.72
C GLY A 41 -48.14 -26.22 -17.59
N SER A 42 -48.69 -26.37 -16.38
CA SER A 42 -50.05 -25.92 -16.07
C SER A 42 -50.17 -24.40 -16.15
N ALA A 43 -51.40 -23.90 -16.32
CA ALA A 43 -51.68 -22.46 -16.32
C ALA A 43 -51.19 -21.76 -15.04
N GLU A 44 -51.26 -22.43 -13.89
CA GLU A 44 -50.78 -21.96 -12.59
C GLU A 44 -49.26 -21.85 -12.53
N LEU A 45 -48.54 -22.82 -13.13
CA LEU A 45 -47.08 -22.79 -13.21
C LEU A 45 -46.61 -21.65 -14.11
N LEU A 46 -47.26 -21.46 -15.25
CA LEU A 46 -46.96 -20.37 -16.18
C LEU A 46 -47.27 -19.00 -15.57
N ALA A 47 -48.36 -18.87 -14.82
CA ALA A 47 -48.68 -17.66 -14.05
C ALA A 47 -47.62 -17.38 -12.98
N SER A 48 -47.15 -18.41 -12.28
CA SER A 48 -46.08 -18.29 -11.27
C SER A 48 -44.74 -17.89 -11.88
N MET A 49 -44.42 -18.41 -13.07
CA MET A 49 -43.25 -17.99 -13.84
C MET A 49 -43.35 -16.52 -14.27
N GLN A 50 -44.52 -16.09 -14.74
CA GLN A 50 -44.75 -14.71 -15.17
C GLN A 50 -44.66 -13.73 -13.98
N ALA A 51 -45.28 -14.06 -12.85
CA ALA A 51 -45.22 -13.25 -11.62
C ALA A 51 -43.77 -13.03 -11.13
N MET A 52 -42.92 -14.06 -11.20
CA MET A 52 -41.52 -13.96 -10.81
C MET A 52 -40.69 -13.12 -11.81
N VAL A 53 -41.02 -13.15 -13.10
CA VAL A 53 -40.43 -12.23 -14.10
C VAL A 53 -40.83 -10.79 -13.78
N ASP A 54 -42.12 -10.55 -13.52
CA ASP A 54 -42.66 -9.23 -13.23
C ASP A 54 -42.08 -8.64 -11.94
N GLU A 55 -41.87 -9.46 -10.90
CA GLU A 55 -41.22 -9.05 -9.65
C GLU A 55 -39.74 -8.69 -9.86
N LYS A 56 -39.00 -9.48 -10.66
CA LYS A 56 -37.61 -9.17 -10.99
C LYS A 56 -37.48 -7.92 -11.86
N ASP A 57 -38.41 -7.71 -12.78
CA ASP A 57 -38.44 -6.53 -13.62
C ASP A 57 -38.90 -5.29 -12.83
N ALA A 58 -39.80 -5.43 -11.86
CA ALA A 58 -40.17 -4.38 -10.91
C ALA A 58 -39.00 -4.03 -9.98
N SER A 59 -38.26 -5.02 -9.45
CA SER A 59 -37.06 -4.82 -8.62
C SER A 59 -35.92 -4.15 -9.41
N ARG A 60 -35.70 -4.58 -10.66
CA ARG A 60 -34.74 -3.94 -11.58
C ARG A 60 -35.18 -2.53 -11.96
N LYS A 61 -36.47 -2.31 -12.24
CA LYS A 61 -37.02 -0.97 -12.48
C LYS A 61 -36.87 -0.11 -11.24
N ARG A 62 -37.16 -0.60 -10.04
CA ARG A 62 -37.00 0.14 -8.78
C ARG A 62 -35.55 0.50 -8.51
N ARG A 63 -34.59 -0.43 -8.61
CA ARG A 63 -33.15 -0.13 -8.50
C ARG A 63 -32.66 0.83 -9.58
N ARG A 64 -33.18 0.71 -10.81
CA ARG A 64 -32.85 1.61 -11.91
C ARG A 64 -33.45 2.99 -11.68
N THR A 65 -34.68 3.09 -11.19
CA THR A 65 -35.38 4.34 -10.86
C THR A 65 -34.78 4.98 -9.63
N GLU A 66 -34.35 4.23 -8.61
CA GLU A 66 -33.59 4.73 -7.45
C GLU A 66 -32.21 5.22 -7.87
N ALA A 67 -31.48 4.48 -8.73
CA ALA A 67 -30.22 4.94 -9.30
C ALA A 67 -30.38 6.15 -10.24
N GLN A 68 -31.50 6.22 -10.98
CA GLN A 68 -31.80 7.29 -11.93
C GLN A 68 -32.43 8.50 -11.24
N HIS A 69 -33.15 8.31 -10.12
CA HIS A 69 -33.64 9.35 -9.21
C HIS A 69 -32.47 9.89 -8.38
N ALA A 70 -31.58 9.05 -7.86
CA ALA A 70 -30.31 9.49 -7.26
C ALA A 70 -29.46 10.27 -8.28
N ARG A 71 -29.37 9.81 -9.55
CA ARG A 71 -28.74 10.58 -10.64
C ARG A 71 -29.46 11.88 -10.99
N ARG A 72 -30.80 11.90 -11.00
CA ARG A 72 -31.61 13.09 -11.34
C ARG A 72 -31.66 14.10 -10.19
N VAL A 73 -31.63 13.65 -8.95
CA VAL A 73 -31.48 14.49 -7.75
C VAL A 73 -30.05 15.05 -7.73
N ALA A 74 -29.04 14.24 -8.07
CA ALA A 74 -27.65 14.71 -8.24
C ALA A 74 -27.43 15.62 -9.47
N GLN A 75 -28.22 15.47 -10.54
CA GLN A 75 -28.22 16.38 -11.71
C GLN A 75 -29.09 17.63 -11.51
N ARG A 76 -30.00 17.65 -10.51
CA ARG A 76 -30.88 18.81 -10.25
C ARG A 76 -30.23 19.89 -9.41
N THR A 77 -29.12 19.57 -8.75
CA THR A 77 -28.11 20.56 -8.43
C THR A 77 -27.05 20.44 -9.50
N ASP A 78 -27.27 21.06 -10.66
CA ASP A 78 -26.11 21.61 -11.36
C ASP A 78 -25.37 22.41 -10.27
N PRO A 79 -24.10 22.08 -9.93
CA PRO A 79 -23.34 23.01 -9.13
C PRO A 79 -23.49 24.35 -9.84
N PRO A 80 -23.82 25.44 -9.11
CA PRO A 80 -23.91 26.74 -9.75
C PRO A 80 -22.66 26.91 -10.61
N PRO A 81 -22.80 27.48 -11.83
CA PRO A 81 -21.64 27.71 -12.68
C PRO A 81 -20.54 28.29 -11.79
N PRO A 82 -19.29 27.76 -11.85
CA PRO A 82 -18.24 28.13 -10.91
C PRO A 82 -18.28 29.64 -10.78
N GLN A 83 -18.64 30.09 -9.57
CA GLN A 83 -18.82 31.51 -9.29
C GLN A 83 -17.56 32.18 -9.82
N GLU A 84 -17.73 33.19 -10.67
CA GLU A 84 -16.61 33.80 -11.37
C GLU A 84 -15.56 34.17 -10.32
N ALA A 85 -14.39 33.54 -10.42
CA ALA A 85 -13.34 33.65 -9.42
C ALA A 85 -13.08 35.14 -9.17
N ASP A 86 -13.13 35.56 -7.91
CA ASP A 86 -12.90 36.96 -7.53
C ASP A 86 -11.44 37.11 -7.09
N PRO A 87 -10.51 37.47 -7.98
CA PRO A 87 -9.07 37.45 -7.66
C PRO A 87 -8.73 38.44 -6.53
N SER A 88 -9.62 39.39 -6.22
CA SER A 88 -9.48 40.30 -5.09
C SER A 88 -9.55 39.58 -3.73
N ARG A 89 -10.02 38.33 -3.68
CA ARG A 89 -10.05 37.45 -2.49
C ARG A 89 -8.98 36.38 -2.48
N PHE A 90 -8.19 36.26 -3.54
CA PHE A 90 -7.10 35.28 -3.57
C PHE A 90 -6.11 35.52 -2.42
N LEU A 91 -5.69 34.43 -1.77
CA LEU A 91 -4.83 34.40 -0.57
C LEU A 91 -5.45 35.09 0.66
N GLU A 92 -6.79 35.16 0.75
CA GLU A 92 -7.50 35.55 1.96
C GLU A 92 -7.15 34.62 3.13
N LEU A 93 -6.73 35.21 4.25
CA LEU A 93 -6.39 34.51 5.48
C LEU A 93 -7.63 34.33 6.37
N PRO A 94 -7.72 33.25 7.16
CA PRO A 94 -8.75 33.13 8.18
C PRO A 94 -8.60 34.22 9.25
N SER A 95 -9.71 34.56 9.91
CA SER A 95 -9.65 35.30 11.17
C SER A 95 -8.98 34.45 12.27
N GLU A 96 -8.54 35.11 13.34
CA GLU A 96 -7.93 34.41 14.49
C GLU A 96 -8.88 33.35 15.09
N GLU A 97 -10.16 33.67 15.24
CA GLU A 97 -11.16 32.72 15.74
C GLU A 97 -11.40 31.55 14.78
N GLN A 98 -11.46 31.80 13.46
CA GLN A 98 -11.57 30.72 12.47
C GLN A 98 -10.36 29.78 12.55
N ARG A 99 -9.16 30.34 12.73
CA ARG A 99 -7.93 29.57 12.93
C ARG A 99 -7.98 28.74 14.22
N LYS A 100 -8.42 29.33 15.35
CA LYS A 100 -8.59 28.61 16.63
C LYS A 100 -9.65 27.50 16.54
N VAL A 101 -10.74 27.70 15.78
CA VAL A 101 -11.71 26.64 15.49
C VAL A 101 -11.05 25.45 14.79
N CYS A 102 -10.23 25.69 13.75
CA CYS A 102 -9.49 24.61 13.09
C CYS A 102 -8.59 23.82 14.06
N TYR A 103 -7.97 24.52 15.03
CA TYR A 103 -7.11 23.91 16.04
C TYR A 103 -7.90 23.07 17.05
N ARG A 104 -9.05 23.56 17.53
CA ARG A 104 -9.98 22.80 18.39
C ARG A 104 -10.45 21.53 17.68
N GLU A 105 -10.92 21.66 16.44
CA GLU A 105 -11.38 20.50 15.66
C GLU A 105 -10.29 19.45 15.45
N PHE A 106 -9.03 19.85 15.26
CA PHE A 106 -7.91 18.91 15.18
C PHE A 106 -7.67 18.18 16.52
N ILE A 107 -7.71 18.90 17.64
CA ILE A 107 -7.54 18.31 18.98
C ILE A 107 -8.68 17.34 19.27
N ASP A 108 -9.92 17.74 18.98
CA ASP A 108 -11.11 16.91 19.17
C ASP A 108 -11.08 15.65 18.29
N ALA A 109 -10.70 15.79 17.01
CA ALA A 109 -10.55 14.67 16.09
C ALA A 109 -9.46 13.67 16.53
N THR A 110 -8.52 14.11 17.36
CA THR A 110 -7.44 13.29 17.91
C THR A 110 -7.62 13.00 19.41
N SER A 111 -8.81 13.16 19.97
CA SER A 111 -9.16 12.81 21.36
C SER A 111 -9.29 11.30 21.56
N ASN A 112 -9.31 10.83 22.82
CA ASN A 112 -9.59 9.42 23.10
C ASN A 112 -10.99 9.00 22.61
N ALA A 113 -11.98 9.88 22.75
CA ALA A 113 -13.35 9.61 22.30
C ALA A 113 -13.42 9.43 20.78
N ALA A 114 -12.77 10.31 20.02
CA ALA A 114 -12.74 10.21 18.55
C ALA A 114 -11.96 8.98 18.05
N LEU A 115 -10.91 8.59 18.78
CA LEU A 115 -10.05 7.44 18.46
C LEU A 115 -10.51 6.14 19.11
N ALA A 116 -11.66 6.11 19.77
CA ALA A 116 -12.15 4.94 20.49
C ALA A 116 -12.40 3.76 19.53
N TYR A 117 -11.97 2.57 19.95
CA TYR A 117 -12.17 1.32 19.24
C TYR A 117 -13.00 0.34 20.06
N ALA A 118 -13.75 -0.49 19.34
CA ALA A 118 -14.48 -1.61 19.90
C ALA A 118 -14.28 -2.85 19.03
N VAL A 119 -14.47 -4.03 19.62
CA VAL A 119 -14.53 -5.29 18.88
C VAL A 119 -16.00 -5.59 18.59
N CYS A 120 -16.35 -5.76 17.32
CA CYS A 120 -17.70 -6.18 16.95
C CYS A 120 -17.90 -7.66 17.32
N ALA A 121 -18.85 -7.95 18.21
CA ALA A 121 -19.17 -9.31 18.65
C ALA A 121 -19.53 -10.28 17.50
N VAL A 122 -20.09 -9.76 16.40
CA VAL A 122 -20.57 -10.59 15.28
C VAL A 122 -19.49 -10.90 14.26
N CYS A 123 -18.70 -9.89 13.87
CA CYS A 123 -17.68 -10.07 12.83
C CYS A 123 -16.25 -10.14 13.37
N ALA A 124 -16.05 -10.03 14.69
CA ALA A 124 -14.76 -10.07 15.36
C ALA A 124 -13.73 -9.05 14.82
N ARG A 125 -14.21 -7.96 14.19
CA ARG A 125 -13.37 -6.86 13.70
C ARG A 125 -13.16 -5.82 14.79
N GLU A 126 -11.96 -5.27 14.85
CA GLU A 126 -11.65 -4.02 15.51
C GLU A 126 -12.15 -2.86 14.65
N VAL A 127 -13.13 -2.10 15.17
CA VAL A 127 -13.88 -1.04 14.47
C VAL A 127 -13.89 0.24 15.29
N GLY A 128 -13.85 1.40 14.63
CA GLY A 128 -13.88 2.70 15.29
C GLY A 128 -15.28 3.00 15.80
N VAL A 129 -15.43 3.31 17.08
CA VAL A 129 -16.74 3.49 17.72
C VAL A 129 -17.56 4.57 17.00
N VAL A 130 -16.96 5.74 16.81
CA VAL A 130 -17.63 6.87 16.13
C VAL A 130 -17.69 6.65 14.62
N ALA A 131 -16.58 6.23 14.01
CA ALA A 131 -16.46 6.12 12.55
C ALA A 131 -17.37 5.03 11.95
N ASP A 132 -17.51 3.90 12.64
CA ASP A 132 -18.31 2.76 12.19
C ASP A 132 -19.71 2.72 12.84
N GLY A 133 -20.05 3.70 13.70
CA GLY A 133 -21.35 3.80 14.36
C GLY A 133 -21.66 2.58 15.24
N VAL A 134 -20.74 2.23 16.13
CA VAL A 134 -20.87 1.05 16.98
C VAL A 134 -21.94 1.27 18.04
N GLU A 135 -22.93 0.38 18.08
CA GLU A 135 -24.03 0.39 19.05
C GLU A 135 -24.02 -0.88 19.90
N GLU A 136 -24.48 -0.75 21.14
CA GLU A 136 -24.68 -1.86 22.07
C GLU A 136 -26.14 -2.31 22.06
N HIS A 137 -26.35 -3.60 21.89
CA HIS A 137 -27.67 -4.22 21.92
C HIS A 137 -27.69 -5.38 22.90
N ALA A 138 -28.79 -5.50 23.64
CA ALA A 138 -29.05 -6.69 24.43
C ALA A 138 -29.23 -7.90 23.49
N LEU A 139 -28.62 -9.04 23.81
CA LEU A 139 -28.59 -10.20 22.89
C LEU A 139 -29.99 -10.76 22.58
N ASP A 140 -30.93 -10.63 23.50
CA ASP A 140 -32.33 -10.99 23.35
C ASP A 140 -33.12 -10.07 22.40
N SER A 141 -32.71 -8.81 22.27
CA SER A 141 -33.34 -7.81 21.39
C SER A 141 -32.98 -7.97 19.89
N PHE A 142 -32.06 -8.88 19.54
CA PHE A 142 -31.52 -8.99 18.18
C PHE A 142 -32.40 -9.86 17.25
N GLU A 143 -33.12 -9.23 16.32
CA GLU A 143 -34.15 -9.87 15.46
C GLU A 143 -33.65 -11.08 14.61
N HIS A 144 -32.35 -11.15 14.31
CA HIS A 144 -31.78 -12.19 13.43
C HIS A 144 -30.81 -13.11 14.16
N ARG A 145 -30.97 -13.24 15.48
CA ARG A 145 -30.10 -14.04 16.36
C ARG A 145 -29.92 -15.50 15.93
N THR A 146 -30.90 -16.09 15.26
CA THR A 146 -30.82 -17.45 14.71
C THR A 146 -29.69 -17.62 13.69
N ARG A 147 -29.27 -16.56 12.99
CA ARG A 147 -28.14 -16.58 12.05
C ARG A 147 -26.77 -16.69 12.72
N LEU A 148 -26.71 -16.38 14.02
CA LEU A 148 -25.48 -16.44 14.81
C LEU A 148 -25.29 -17.81 15.47
N LYS A 149 -26.28 -18.70 15.39
CA LYS A 149 -26.14 -20.07 15.91
C LYS A 149 -25.33 -20.90 14.91
N PRO A 150 -24.19 -21.49 15.31
CA PRO A 150 -23.36 -22.24 14.38
C PRO A 150 -24.08 -23.51 13.94
N THR A 151 -24.16 -23.76 12.62
CA THR A 151 -24.73 -24.99 12.05
C THR A 151 -23.96 -26.23 12.49
N ARG A 152 -22.65 -26.09 12.71
CA ARG A 152 -21.75 -27.13 13.23
C ARG A 152 -21.04 -26.55 14.46
N PRO A 153 -21.48 -26.86 15.68
CA PRO A 153 -20.80 -26.42 16.89
C PRO A 153 -19.41 -27.06 16.98
N HIS A 154 -18.45 -26.32 17.53
CA HIS A 154 -17.09 -26.78 17.78
C HIS A 154 -16.77 -26.59 19.27
N PRO A 155 -15.99 -27.47 19.91
CA PRO A 155 -15.65 -27.33 21.34
C PRO A 155 -14.98 -26.01 21.71
N GLU A 156 -14.16 -25.47 20.80
CA GLU A 156 -13.48 -24.17 20.96
C GLU A 156 -14.39 -22.95 20.68
N HIS A 157 -15.68 -23.14 20.37
CA HIS A 157 -16.59 -22.02 20.20
C HIS A 157 -17.08 -21.50 21.56
N THR A 158 -16.94 -20.21 21.79
CA THR A 158 -17.63 -19.53 22.88
C THR A 158 -19.04 -19.16 22.44
N LEU A 159 -20.05 -19.79 23.05
CA LEU A 159 -21.46 -19.57 22.72
C LEU A 159 -22.18 -18.80 23.83
N TYR A 160 -22.82 -17.70 23.46
CA TYR A 160 -23.67 -16.88 24.34
C TYR A 160 -25.13 -17.13 23.96
N ASP A 161 -25.87 -17.78 24.85
CA ASP A 161 -27.25 -18.22 24.57
C ASP A 161 -27.35 -18.99 23.22
N GLY A 162 -26.38 -19.88 22.97
CA GLY A 162 -26.26 -20.67 21.74
C GLY A 162 -25.79 -19.90 20.50
N CYS A 163 -25.51 -18.59 20.59
CA CYS A 163 -24.96 -17.78 19.50
C CYS A 163 -23.44 -17.71 19.58
N LEU A 164 -22.77 -17.91 18.45
CA LEU A 164 -21.34 -17.72 18.31
C LEU A 164 -21.05 -16.23 18.22
N LEU A 165 -20.42 -15.69 19.26
CA LEU A 165 -20.00 -14.29 19.34
C LEU A 165 -18.54 -14.24 19.78
N GLU A 166 -17.81 -13.25 19.27
CA GLU A 166 -16.47 -12.92 19.73
C GLU A 166 -16.52 -12.39 21.18
N PRO A 167 -15.92 -13.08 22.16
CA PRO A 167 -15.95 -12.67 23.56
C PRO A 167 -15.50 -11.23 23.81
N CYS A 168 -14.50 -10.73 23.08
CA CYS A 168 -14.02 -9.36 23.24
C CYS A 168 -15.07 -8.29 22.89
N GLY A 169 -16.12 -8.66 22.14
CA GLY A 169 -17.23 -7.78 21.79
C GLY A 169 -18.47 -7.92 22.69
N VAL A 170 -18.45 -8.81 23.69
CA VAL A 170 -19.59 -9.08 24.58
C VAL A 170 -19.37 -8.46 25.95
N ARG A 171 -20.38 -7.75 26.47
CA ARG A 171 -20.37 -7.19 27.83
C ARG A 171 -21.26 -8.02 28.75
N MET A 172 -20.69 -8.60 29.79
CA MET A 172 -21.43 -9.26 30.87
C MET A 172 -21.63 -8.25 32.00
N GLY A 173 -22.87 -8.10 32.50
CA GLY A 173 -23.22 -7.06 33.47
C GLY A 173 -22.28 -7.04 34.68
N GLY A 174 -21.53 -5.94 34.86
CA GLY A 174 -20.72 -5.67 36.06
C GLY A 174 -19.19 -5.68 35.90
N SER A 175 -18.63 -6.01 34.73
CA SER A 175 -17.17 -5.94 34.50
C SER A 175 -16.83 -4.98 33.36
N SER A 176 -16.03 -3.96 33.65
CA SER A 176 -15.36 -3.15 32.63
C SER A 176 -14.49 -4.04 31.73
N PRO A 177 -14.38 -3.73 30.42
CA PRO A 177 -13.55 -4.50 29.52
C PRO A 177 -12.11 -4.52 30.02
N SER A 178 -11.47 -5.70 30.04
CA SER A 178 -10.01 -5.74 30.05
C SER A 178 -9.52 -5.14 28.73
N PRO A 179 -8.74 -4.04 28.75
CA PRO A 179 -8.27 -3.44 27.52
C PRO A 179 -7.25 -4.37 26.86
N GLY A 180 -7.61 -4.85 25.68
CA GLY A 180 -6.71 -5.53 24.75
C GLY A 180 -6.28 -6.92 25.19
N TYR A 181 -6.70 -7.93 24.44
CA TYR A 181 -5.88 -9.12 24.33
C TYR A 181 -4.53 -8.70 23.74
N ARG A 182 -3.52 -8.57 24.61
CA ARG A 182 -2.12 -8.63 24.20
C ARG A 182 -1.78 -10.11 24.07
N PRO A 183 -1.36 -10.61 22.90
CA PRO A 183 -0.78 -11.95 22.86
C PRO A 183 0.37 -11.99 23.89
N PRO A 184 0.51 -13.05 24.68
CA PRO A 184 1.67 -13.22 25.55
C PRO A 184 2.92 -13.02 24.71
N SER A 185 3.79 -12.09 25.13
CA SER A 185 5.06 -11.78 24.48
C SER A 185 6.02 -12.99 24.45
N GLU A 186 5.62 -14.10 25.08
CA GLU A 186 6.35 -15.35 25.24
C GLU A 186 6.03 -16.41 24.18
N THR A 187 4.92 -16.29 23.42
CA THR A 187 4.49 -17.33 22.45
C THR A 187 4.74 -17.00 20.97
N LEU A 188 5.38 -15.88 20.67
CA LEU A 188 5.70 -15.51 19.29
C LEU A 188 7.21 -15.46 19.13
N GLN A 189 7.76 -16.36 18.31
CA GLN A 189 9.10 -16.20 17.76
C GLN A 189 9.22 -14.77 17.24
N ARG A 190 10.23 -14.04 17.73
CA ARG A 190 10.58 -12.71 17.24
C ARG A 190 11.26 -12.91 15.88
N GLY A 191 10.44 -13.09 14.85
CA GLY A 191 10.85 -13.32 13.47
C GLY A 191 10.82 -12.03 12.63
N MET A 192 11.70 -12.02 11.64
CA MET A 192 11.92 -11.08 10.52
C MET A 192 11.64 -9.57 10.73
N ARG A 193 12.72 -8.79 10.82
CA ARG A 193 12.76 -7.35 10.47
C ARG A 193 13.59 -7.17 9.22
N GLY A 194 12.92 -7.05 8.07
CA GLY A 194 13.57 -6.91 6.78
C GLY A 194 12.59 -6.98 5.62
N THR A 195 13.12 -6.72 4.43
CA THR A 195 12.40 -6.75 3.16
C THR A 195 11.95 -8.19 2.83
N VAL A 196 10.65 -8.49 2.80
CA VAL A 196 10.07 -9.75 2.28
C VAL A 196 10.19 -9.75 0.76
N SER A 197 11.32 -10.19 0.24
CA SER A 197 11.47 -10.53 -1.17
C SER A 197 10.90 -11.93 -1.41
N THR A 198 9.82 -12.08 -2.17
CA THR A 198 9.49 -13.41 -2.74
C THR A 198 10.52 -13.71 -3.82
N TYR A 199 10.80 -14.98 -4.12
CA TYR A 199 11.68 -15.42 -5.22
C TYR A 199 10.92 -16.42 -6.11
N GLU A 200 11.53 -16.91 -7.19
CA GLU A 200 10.92 -18.04 -7.92
C GLU A 200 10.77 -19.19 -6.94
N LEU A 201 9.53 -19.46 -6.60
CA LEU A 201 9.16 -20.73 -6.03
C LEU A 201 9.48 -21.73 -7.14
N ASP A 202 10.58 -22.47 -6.98
CA ASP A 202 10.95 -23.63 -7.78
C ASP A 202 9.66 -24.43 -8.02
N ALA A 203 9.00 -24.24 -9.15
CA ALA A 203 7.64 -24.76 -9.30
C ALA A 203 7.66 -26.30 -9.25
N GLN A 204 8.82 -26.90 -9.55
CA GLN A 204 9.12 -28.30 -9.35
C GLN A 204 9.30 -28.61 -7.86
N GLY A 205 10.09 -27.86 -7.11
CA GLY A 205 10.24 -27.95 -5.65
C GLY A 205 8.99 -27.59 -4.84
N VAL A 206 8.11 -26.74 -5.36
CA VAL A 206 6.79 -26.38 -4.81
C VAL A 206 5.78 -27.47 -5.11
N ALA A 207 5.77 -27.98 -6.34
CA ALA A 207 5.03 -29.19 -6.66
C ALA A 207 5.52 -30.34 -5.77
N ASP A 208 6.83 -30.54 -5.60
CA ASP A 208 7.41 -31.52 -4.67
C ASP A 208 7.08 -31.19 -3.20
N MET A 209 6.95 -29.90 -2.83
CA MET A 209 6.51 -29.40 -1.50
C MET A 209 5.03 -29.64 -1.20
N VAL A 210 4.20 -29.75 -2.23
CA VAL A 210 2.74 -29.82 -2.13
C VAL A 210 2.22 -31.23 -2.45
N ASP A 211 2.99 -32.00 -3.24
CA ASP A 211 2.68 -33.35 -3.75
C ASP A 211 3.42 -34.45 -2.95
N GLY A 212 4.60 -34.15 -2.41
CA GLY A 212 5.28 -35.07 -1.50
C GLY A 212 4.62 -35.05 -0.14
N GLY A 213 3.83 -36.07 0.22
CA GLY A 213 3.26 -36.19 1.56
C GLY A 213 4.29 -36.30 2.69
N LEU A 214 5.59 -36.03 2.51
CA LEU A 214 6.65 -36.27 3.49
C LEU A 214 7.17 -34.96 4.13
N LEU A 215 6.94 -34.74 5.43
CA LEU A 215 7.42 -33.60 6.22
C LEU A 215 8.33 -34.04 7.39
N PRO A 216 9.22 -33.18 7.94
CA PRO A 216 9.60 -31.86 7.42
C PRO A 216 10.33 -32.01 6.08
N ARG A 217 10.52 -30.88 5.39
CA ARG A 217 11.35 -30.85 4.19
C ARG A 217 12.82 -30.98 4.57
N PRO A 218 13.68 -31.50 3.67
CA PRO A 218 15.13 -31.52 3.90
C PRO A 218 15.65 -30.09 4.16
N PRO A 219 16.61 -29.90 5.08
CA PRO A 219 17.17 -28.57 5.39
C PRO A 219 17.81 -27.87 4.17
N SER A 220 18.29 -28.62 3.19
CA SER A 220 18.81 -28.09 1.91
C SER A 220 17.82 -27.20 1.14
N VAL A 221 16.51 -27.42 1.32
CA VAL A 221 15.48 -26.56 0.73
C VAL A 221 15.55 -25.14 1.29
N LEU A 222 15.98 -24.96 2.54
CA LEU A 222 16.06 -23.64 3.18
C LEU A 222 17.00 -22.70 2.42
N ALA A 223 18.14 -23.19 1.93
CA ALA A 223 19.09 -22.42 1.12
C ALA A 223 18.53 -22.02 -0.26
N SER A 224 17.52 -22.74 -0.77
CA SER A 224 16.87 -22.44 -2.05
C SER A 224 15.69 -21.47 -1.94
N VAL A 225 15.09 -21.34 -0.74
CA VAL A 225 13.86 -20.54 -0.52
C VAL A 225 14.08 -19.34 0.39
N ILE A 226 15.18 -19.28 1.14
CA ILE A 226 15.52 -18.19 2.06
C ILE A 226 16.90 -17.64 1.69
N SER A 227 16.94 -16.36 1.34
CA SER A 227 18.18 -15.58 1.20
C SER A 227 18.29 -14.59 2.35
N VAL A 228 19.48 -14.45 2.92
CA VAL A 228 19.73 -13.55 4.06
C VAL A 228 20.82 -12.56 3.67
N THR A 229 20.49 -11.26 3.70
CA THR A 229 21.48 -10.19 3.46
C THR A 229 21.58 -9.31 4.69
N PHE A 230 22.76 -9.24 5.30
CA PHE A 230 23.08 -8.37 6.41
C PHE A 230 23.70 -7.07 5.91
N MET A 231 23.17 -5.92 6.35
CA MET A 231 23.72 -4.60 6.09
C MET A 231 24.28 -4.05 7.40
N GLY A 232 25.61 -3.94 7.51
CA GLY A 232 26.25 -3.48 8.74
C GLY A 232 27.78 -3.61 8.72
N VAL A 233 28.42 -2.82 9.58
CA VAL A 233 29.88 -2.84 9.79
C VAL A 233 30.21 -3.91 10.85
N GLY A 234 31.18 -4.79 10.57
CA GLY A 234 31.62 -5.85 11.49
C GLY A 234 31.01 -7.23 11.23
N ALA A 235 31.58 -8.29 11.83
CA ALA A 235 31.14 -9.67 11.60
C ALA A 235 29.76 -9.94 12.24
N LEU A 236 28.85 -10.60 11.50
CA LEU A 236 27.52 -10.94 12.00
C LEU A 236 27.61 -12.00 13.13
N PRO A 237 27.21 -11.68 14.38
CA PRO A 237 27.28 -12.65 15.47
C PRO A 237 26.29 -13.80 15.24
N LYS A 238 26.74 -15.06 15.34
CA LYS A 238 25.85 -16.24 15.23
C LYS A 238 24.71 -16.21 16.26
N GLN A 239 24.92 -15.55 17.40
CA GLN A 239 23.91 -15.36 18.45
C GLN A 239 22.73 -14.51 17.98
N TRP A 240 22.95 -13.56 17.06
CA TRP A 240 21.88 -12.78 16.43
C TRP A 240 21.08 -13.62 15.43
N LEU A 241 21.72 -14.57 14.75
CA LEU A 241 21.01 -15.49 13.86
C LEU A 241 20.13 -16.47 14.63
N ARG A 242 20.55 -16.88 15.83
CA ARG A 242 19.76 -17.75 16.72
C ARG A 242 18.46 -17.12 17.24
N THR A 243 18.31 -15.80 17.22
CA THR A 243 17.01 -15.19 17.58
C THR A 243 15.97 -15.43 16.50
N THR A 244 16.41 -15.56 15.24
CA THR A 244 15.53 -15.57 14.05
C THR A 244 15.45 -16.94 13.37
N PHE A 245 16.59 -17.60 13.13
CA PHE A 245 16.69 -18.84 12.34
C PHE A 245 16.89 -20.10 13.18
N ARG A 246 16.69 -20.00 14.51
CA ARG A 246 16.81 -21.13 15.42
C ARG A 246 15.73 -22.16 15.14
N VAL A 247 16.17 -23.34 14.75
CA VAL A 247 15.31 -24.50 14.57
C VAL A 247 15.46 -25.42 15.78
N ARG A 248 14.32 -25.78 16.37
CA ARG A 248 14.22 -26.73 17.48
C ARG A 248 13.54 -28.00 16.98
N ARG A 249 14.31 -29.06 16.75
CA ARG A 249 13.79 -30.34 16.24
C ARG A 249 12.56 -30.86 17.01
N PRO A 250 12.53 -30.87 18.37
CA PRO A 250 11.36 -31.32 19.11
C PRO A 250 10.10 -30.48 18.85
N VAL A 251 10.27 -29.17 18.65
CA VAL A 251 9.18 -28.23 18.37
C VAL A 251 8.61 -28.46 16.98
N VAL A 252 9.46 -28.66 15.98
CA VAL A 252 9.02 -28.99 14.60
C VAL A 252 8.24 -30.30 14.58
N ALA A 253 8.75 -31.34 15.26
CA ALA A 253 8.07 -32.63 15.36
C ALA A 253 6.69 -32.50 16.03
N ALA A 254 6.61 -31.77 17.15
CA ALA A 254 5.35 -31.52 17.86
C ALA A 254 4.35 -30.72 17.01
N ALA A 255 4.81 -29.72 16.28
CA ALA A 255 3.97 -28.92 15.38
C ALA A 255 3.39 -29.78 14.25
N LEU A 256 4.21 -30.60 13.57
CA LEU A 256 3.75 -31.48 12.50
C LEU A 256 2.74 -32.53 12.98
N ARG A 257 2.99 -33.16 14.13
CA ARG A 257 2.04 -34.11 14.75
C ARG A 257 0.73 -33.43 15.15
N THR A 258 0.81 -32.18 15.61
CA THR A 258 -0.38 -31.37 15.90
C THR A 258 -1.18 -31.11 14.63
N LEU A 259 -0.53 -30.68 13.54
CA LEU A 259 -1.18 -30.44 12.25
C LEU A 259 -1.85 -31.71 11.69
N GLN A 260 -1.18 -32.87 11.77
CA GLN A 260 -1.79 -34.15 11.39
C GLN A 260 -3.09 -34.44 12.15
N ARG A 261 -3.15 -34.08 13.45
CA ARG A 261 -4.32 -34.34 14.29
C ARG A 261 -5.46 -33.36 14.02
N VAL A 262 -5.17 -32.06 13.91
CA VAL A 262 -6.20 -31.01 13.95
C VAL A 262 -6.52 -30.40 12.60
N HIS A 263 -5.57 -30.36 11.67
CA HIS A 263 -5.69 -29.56 10.46
C HIS A 263 -6.13 -30.42 9.26
N GLY A 264 -7.27 -30.09 8.65
CA GLY A 264 -7.89 -30.91 7.59
C GLY A 264 -6.94 -31.28 6.44
N HIS A 265 -6.16 -30.32 5.96
CA HIS A 265 -5.24 -30.52 4.81
C HIS A 265 -3.93 -31.26 5.14
N TYR A 266 -3.56 -31.42 6.41
CA TYR A 266 -2.27 -32.02 6.81
C TYR A 266 -2.42 -33.44 7.38
N ARG A 267 -3.66 -33.97 7.48
CA ARG A 267 -3.94 -35.32 8.02
C ARG A 267 -3.20 -36.44 7.28
N ALA A 268 -3.05 -36.29 5.96
CA ALA A 268 -2.46 -37.31 5.08
C ALA A 268 -0.94 -37.17 4.89
N VAL A 269 -0.30 -36.22 5.58
CA VAL A 269 1.15 -36.08 5.55
C VAL A 269 1.78 -37.21 6.37
N THR A 270 2.84 -37.83 5.85
CA THR A 270 3.80 -38.72 6.51
C THR A 270 4.94 -37.90 7.14
N ILE A 271 5.26 -38.16 8.40
CA ILE A 271 6.41 -37.53 9.06
C ILE A 271 7.65 -38.41 8.88
N SER A 272 8.72 -37.88 8.28
CA SER A 272 10.00 -38.56 8.14
C SER A 272 10.89 -38.31 9.36
N GLU A 273 11.13 -39.35 10.14
CA GLU A 273 12.06 -39.30 11.28
C GLU A 273 13.52 -39.14 10.82
N GLU A 274 13.85 -39.50 9.59
CA GLU A 274 15.16 -39.23 8.99
C GLU A 274 15.34 -37.72 8.72
N ARG A 275 14.37 -37.06 8.09
CA ARG A 275 14.41 -35.62 7.83
C ARG A 275 14.32 -34.78 9.10
N LEU A 276 13.59 -35.26 10.11
CA LEU A 276 13.62 -34.64 11.45
C LEU A 276 15.02 -34.70 12.06
N ARG A 277 15.74 -35.82 11.92
CA ARG A 277 17.11 -35.96 12.40
C ARG A 277 18.11 -35.08 11.65
N ALA A 278 17.84 -34.73 10.39
CA ALA A 278 18.64 -33.79 9.64
C ALA A 278 18.51 -32.33 10.12
N LEU A 279 17.41 -31.96 10.80
CA LEU A 279 17.28 -30.63 11.41
C LEU A 279 18.19 -30.50 12.65
N PRO A 280 18.73 -29.31 12.94
CA PRO A 280 19.50 -29.08 14.15
C PRO A 280 18.61 -29.25 15.40
N GLU A 281 19.22 -29.66 16.51
CA GLU A 281 18.51 -29.88 17.76
C GLU A 281 18.04 -28.56 18.37
N ASP A 282 18.92 -27.55 18.37
CA ASP A 282 18.66 -26.21 18.88
C ASP A 282 19.64 -25.16 18.33
N ASP A 283 19.75 -25.06 17.00
CA ASP A 283 20.67 -24.11 16.35
C ASP A 283 20.12 -23.60 15.01
N VAL A 284 20.88 -22.72 14.36
CA VAL A 284 20.63 -22.27 13.00
C VAL A 284 21.09 -23.36 12.02
N PRO A 285 20.25 -23.78 11.05
CA PRO A 285 20.64 -24.72 9.99
C PRO A 285 21.90 -24.27 9.25
N GLU A 286 22.83 -25.19 9.01
CA GLU A 286 24.12 -24.89 8.34
C GLU A 286 23.91 -24.39 6.91
N GLU A 287 22.87 -24.89 6.23
CA GLU A 287 22.50 -24.48 4.89
C GLU A 287 22.07 -23.01 4.84
N LEU A 288 21.47 -22.49 5.92
CA LEU A 288 21.15 -21.07 6.03
C LEU A 288 22.41 -20.25 6.29
N LEU A 289 23.34 -20.73 7.12
CA LEU A 289 24.62 -20.05 7.36
C LEU A 289 25.44 -19.90 6.07
N GLY A 290 25.37 -20.90 5.18
CA GLY A 290 26.06 -20.90 3.89
C GLY A 290 25.54 -19.91 2.85
N VAL A 291 24.32 -19.35 3.02
CA VAL A 291 23.71 -18.40 2.08
C VAL A 291 23.65 -16.97 2.60
N ILE A 292 24.11 -16.70 3.83
CA ILE A 292 24.15 -15.35 4.40
C ILE A 292 25.19 -14.51 3.66
N ARG A 293 24.74 -13.36 3.14
CA ARG A 293 25.58 -12.36 2.50
C ARG A 293 25.74 -11.16 3.42
N GLN A 294 26.94 -10.59 3.47
CA GLN A 294 27.19 -9.33 4.17
C GLN A 294 27.46 -8.22 3.14
N SER A 295 26.66 -7.16 3.18
CA SER A 295 26.90 -5.93 2.45
C SER A 295 27.59 -4.92 3.37
N PRO A 296 28.78 -4.39 2.99
CA PRO A 296 29.43 -3.29 3.71
C PRO A 296 28.78 -1.92 3.45
N ASP A 297 27.78 -1.85 2.56
CA ASP A 297 27.13 -0.60 2.14
C ASP A 297 26.06 -0.13 3.16
N ALA A 298 26.52 0.48 4.25
CA ALA A 298 25.62 1.13 5.22
C ALA A 298 24.92 2.38 4.62
N ASP A 299 25.48 2.99 3.56
CA ASP A 299 24.98 4.24 2.96
C ASP A 299 23.58 4.08 2.35
N SER A 300 23.18 2.86 2.00
CA SER A 300 21.85 2.54 1.49
C SER A 300 20.74 2.72 2.55
N ALA A 301 21.02 2.42 3.82
CA ALA A 301 20.08 2.60 4.94
C ALA A 301 19.93 4.08 5.37
N PHE A 302 20.96 4.90 5.11
CA PHE A 302 20.98 6.33 5.45
C PHE A 302 20.38 7.23 4.37
N GLN A 303 20.10 6.71 3.18
CA GLN A 303 19.76 7.51 2.00
C GLN A 303 18.43 8.28 2.08
N GLU A 304 17.47 7.87 2.94
CA GLU A 304 16.18 8.57 3.13
C GLU A 304 15.67 8.44 4.58
N HIS A 305 16.02 9.41 5.43
CA HIS A 305 15.57 9.53 6.84
C HIS A 305 14.31 10.39 6.95
N ALA A 306 13.47 10.13 7.97
CA ALA A 306 12.22 10.86 8.24
C ALA A 306 12.41 12.35 8.60
N GLY A 307 13.63 12.79 8.89
CA GLY A 307 13.96 14.14 9.33
C GLY A 307 15.12 14.75 8.55
N TYR A 308 15.13 16.08 8.48
CA TYR A 308 16.28 16.83 7.95
C TYR A 308 17.48 16.88 8.92
N VAL A 309 17.24 16.50 10.18
CA VAL A 309 18.21 16.40 11.28
C VAL A 309 18.62 14.92 11.45
N PRO A 310 19.88 14.53 11.19
CA PRO A 310 20.42 13.20 11.48
C PRO A 310 20.42 12.92 12.97
N ASP A 311 20.12 11.71 13.45
CA ASP A 311 20.53 11.30 14.80
C ASP A 311 22.06 11.31 14.82
N ASP A 312 22.63 12.21 15.62
CA ASP A 312 24.08 12.32 15.79
C ASP A 312 24.42 11.38 16.95
N ASP A 313 24.69 10.12 16.63
CA ASP A 313 25.46 9.22 17.50
C ASP A 313 26.94 9.16 17.03
N ASP A 314 27.31 9.95 16.01
CA ASP A 314 28.70 10.24 15.63
C ASP A 314 29.15 11.55 16.30
N ASP A 315 29.51 11.50 17.58
CA ASP A 315 30.19 12.60 18.27
C ASP A 315 31.65 12.64 17.79
N ASP A 316 31.88 13.27 16.63
CA ASP A 316 33.23 13.69 16.23
C ASP A 316 33.65 14.84 17.17
N GLY A 317 34.34 14.47 18.26
CA GLY A 317 35.06 15.42 19.09
C GLY A 317 36.08 16.20 18.26
N ASP A 318 35.88 17.51 18.15
CA ASP A 318 36.79 18.46 17.51
C ASP A 318 38.19 18.45 18.15
N GLY A 319 39.25 18.46 17.33
CA GLY A 319 40.46 19.25 17.61
C GLY A 319 41.85 18.59 17.59
N GLU A 320 42.66 19.04 16.64
CA GLU A 320 44.13 19.22 16.68
C GLU A 320 45.11 18.08 16.36
N SER A 321 45.74 18.26 15.18
CA SER A 321 47.18 18.15 14.89
C SER A 321 47.88 16.78 14.99
N GLY A 322 48.59 16.45 13.92
CA GLY A 322 49.33 15.20 13.79
C GLY A 322 50.42 15.01 14.84
N ARG A 323 50.47 13.80 15.38
CA ARG A 323 51.68 13.09 15.81
C ARG A 323 51.34 11.60 15.95
N VAL A 324 52.13 10.75 15.32
CA VAL A 324 52.19 9.31 15.65
C VAL A 324 52.79 9.19 17.05
N PRO A 325 52.22 8.36 17.94
CA PRO A 325 53.10 7.53 18.74
C PRO A 325 52.64 6.08 18.88
N SER A 326 53.67 5.29 19.16
CA SER A 326 53.77 3.84 19.28
C SER A 326 53.13 3.24 20.53
N SER A 327 52.79 1.96 20.39
CA SER A 327 52.90 0.88 21.39
C SER A 327 52.32 1.07 22.79
N GLY A 328 51.28 0.28 23.08
CA GLY A 328 51.23 -0.55 24.27
C GLY A 328 50.44 0.00 25.47
N ALA A 329 49.15 -0.32 25.52
CA ALA A 329 48.44 -0.81 26.70
C ALA A 329 46.98 -1.08 26.29
N GLU A 330 46.55 -2.34 26.37
CA GLU A 330 45.16 -2.75 26.17
C GLU A 330 44.34 -2.34 27.42
N GLU A 331 43.40 -1.41 27.26
CA GLU A 331 42.25 -1.28 28.15
C GLU A 331 41.00 -1.86 27.48
N PRO A 332 40.08 -2.47 28.25
CA PRO A 332 39.09 -3.37 27.71
C PRO A 332 37.99 -2.59 26.98
N VAL A 333 37.79 -2.94 25.71
CA VAL A 333 36.65 -2.52 24.90
C VAL A 333 35.37 -2.97 25.62
N THR A 334 34.56 -2.00 26.04
CA THR A 334 33.19 -2.28 26.46
C THR A 334 32.39 -2.66 25.21
N ASP A 335 31.74 -3.82 25.29
CA ASP A 335 30.93 -4.45 24.25
C ASP A 335 29.66 -3.61 23.97
N GLN A 336 29.82 -2.48 23.27
CA GLN A 336 28.72 -1.82 22.60
C GLN A 336 28.51 -2.53 21.26
N GLY A 337 27.53 -3.46 21.24
CA GLY A 337 27.08 -4.12 20.03
C GLY A 337 26.63 -3.12 18.95
N PRO A 338 26.64 -3.51 17.66
CA PRO A 338 26.42 -2.57 16.56
C PRO A 338 25.04 -1.91 16.61
N ASP A 339 24.99 -0.62 16.26
CA ASP A 339 23.76 0.18 16.15
C ASP A 339 22.73 -0.49 15.23
N VAL A 340 21.57 -0.83 15.79
CA VAL A 340 20.46 -1.44 15.04
C VAL A 340 19.47 -0.36 14.65
N ILE A 341 19.46 0.05 13.37
CA ILE A 341 18.45 0.94 12.81
C ILE A 341 17.15 0.15 12.55
N PRO A 342 16.01 0.48 13.18
CA PRO A 342 14.74 -0.18 12.88
C PRO A 342 14.28 0.19 11.46
N LEU A 343 14.21 -0.78 10.56
CA LEU A 343 13.60 -0.65 9.24
C LEU A 343 12.15 -1.15 9.30
N HIS A 344 11.21 -0.47 8.64
CA HIS A 344 9.88 -1.05 8.43
C HIS A 344 10.01 -2.25 7.49
N ILE A 345 9.13 -3.24 7.68
CA ILE A 345 9.02 -4.39 6.79
C ILE A 345 8.78 -3.86 5.38
N SER A 346 9.71 -4.09 4.45
CA SER A 346 9.54 -3.82 3.03
C SER A 346 9.28 -5.15 2.32
N GLY A 347 8.97 -5.19 1.03
CA GLY A 347 8.85 -6.45 0.31
C GLY A 347 9.03 -6.30 -1.18
N SER A 348 9.73 -7.23 -1.82
CA SER A 348 9.87 -7.32 -3.28
C SER A 348 9.23 -8.63 -3.76
N ILE A 349 8.83 -8.74 -5.03
CA ILE A 349 8.21 -9.98 -5.54
C ILE A 349 9.11 -10.58 -6.63
N ASP A 350 10.29 -11.10 -6.30
CA ASP A 350 11.08 -11.91 -7.23
C ASP A 350 10.35 -13.24 -7.52
N THR A 351 10.32 -13.68 -8.77
CA THR A 351 9.73 -14.96 -9.18
C THR A 351 10.50 -15.63 -10.32
N ASP A 352 11.70 -15.17 -10.70
CA ASP A 352 12.50 -15.78 -11.80
C ASP A 352 13.98 -15.28 -11.83
N MET A 353 14.68 -15.38 -10.69
CA MET A 353 16.14 -15.32 -10.43
C MET A 353 17.08 -14.35 -11.21
N SER A 354 16.61 -13.31 -11.90
CA SER A 354 17.48 -12.43 -12.72
C SER A 354 18.36 -11.47 -11.90
N LYS A 355 18.28 -11.51 -10.56
CA LYS A 355 19.16 -10.75 -9.66
C LYS A 355 20.43 -11.52 -9.26
N MET A 356 20.58 -12.79 -9.66
CA MET A 356 21.84 -13.51 -9.45
C MET A 356 22.92 -12.99 -10.39
N THR A 357 24.05 -12.55 -9.82
CA THR A 357 25.22 -12.18 -10.62
C THR A 357 25.70 -13.39 -11.43
N ALA A 358 26.40 -13.18 -12.56
CA ALA A 358 26.96 -14.29 -13.34
C ALA A 358 27.87 -15.21 -12.50
N ASN A 359 28.53 -14.65 -11.47
CA ASN A 359 29.29 -15.41 -10.48
C ASN A 359 28.41 -16.30 -9.59
N GLU A 360 27.22 -15.85 -9.22
CA GLU A 360 26.27 -16.65 -8.43
C GLU A 360 25.65 -17.78 -9.26
N VAL A 361 25.35 -17.54 -10.54
CA VAL A 361 24.89 -18.58 -11.48
C VAL A 361 26.00 -19.61 -11.74
N MET A 362 27.25 -19.16 -11.84
CA MET A 362 28.43 -20.04 -11.98
C MET A 362 28.70 -20.85 -10.70
N LEU A 363 28.52 -20.27 -9.51
CA LEU A 363 28.71 -20.97 -8.23
C LEU A 363 27.65 -22.07 -8.05
N TRP A 364 26.41 -21.83 -8.46
CA TRP A 364 25.34 -22.83 -8.54
C TRP A 364 25.61 -23.90 -9.61
N GLY A 365 26.15 -23.51 -10.76
CA GLY A 365 26.61 -24.45 -11.80
C GLY A 365 27.74 -25.37 -11.30
N LEU A 366 28.65 -24.85 -10.48
CA LEU A 366 29.75 -25.61 -9.85
C LEU A 366 29.26 -26.52 -8.71
N GLN A 367 28.30 -26.08 -7.90
CA GLN A 367 27.66 -26.94 -6.88
C GLN A 367 26.89 -28.11 -7.49
N ASN A 368 26.26 -27.91 -8.65
CA ASN A 368 25.58 -28.97 -9.39
C ASN A 368 26.54 -29.94 -10.13
N LEU A 369 27.82 -29.58 -10.26
CA LEU A 369 28.87 -30.39 -10.86
C LEU A 369 29.57 -31.34 -9.86
N TRP A 370 29.48 -31.07 -8.56
CA TRP A 370 29.99 -31.98 -7.53
C TRP A 370 28.98 -33.07 -7.18
N ARG A 371 28.95 -34.09 -8.04
CA ARG A 371 28.44 -35.41 -7.71
C ARG A 371 29.62 -36.31 -7.41
N ASP A 372 29.79 -36.70 -6.16
CA ASP A 372 30.30 -38.02 -5.82
C ASP A 372 29.55 -38.52 -4.59
N ASN A 373 28.48 -39.28 -4.88
CA ASN A 373 28.11 -40.55 -4.25
C ASN A 373 26.58 -40.73 -4.21
N GLY A 374 26.07 -41.27 -5.33
CA GLY A 374 25.06 -42.34 -5.28
C GLY A 374 23.64 -42.00 -4.82
N GLU A 375 22.91 -41.20 -5.59
CA GLU A 375 21.57 -41.58 -6.05
C GLU A 375 21.23 -40.82 -7.33
N GLY A 376 21.26 -41.56 -8.44
CA GLY A 376 21.14 -41.02 -9.78
C GLY A 376 19.71 -40.99 -10.27
N GLY A 377 19.33 -39.83 -10.81
CA GLY A 377 18.53 -39.75 -12.02
C GLY A 377 17.01 -39.69 -11.84
N TYR A 378 16.44 -38.50 -11.95
CA TYR A 378 15.06 -38.37 -12.43
C TYR A 378 14.97 -37.30 -13.51
N SER A 379 14.85 -37.78 -14.74
CA SER A 379 14.31 -37.07 -15.88
C SER A 379 13.00 -36.37 -15.52
N VAL A 380 12.92 -35.10 -15.91
CA VAL A 380 11.77 -34.20 -15.86
C VAL A 380 10.45 -34.92 -16.11
N ARG A 381 9.52 -34.83 -15.15
CA ARG A 381 8.09 -35.00 -15.39
C ARG A 381 7.31 -33.95 -14.61
N HIS A 382 6.62 -33.09 -15.33
CA HIS A 382 5.67 -32.13 -14.78
C HIS A 382 4.61 -32.82 -13.91
N GLY A 383 4.24 -32.21 -12.79
CA GLY A 383 2.90 -32.39 -12.23
C GLY A 383 1.88 -32.11 -13.34
N ARG A 384 0.92 -33.02 -13.55
CA ARG A 384 0.03 -32.97 -14.71
C ARG A 384 -0.93 -31.76 -14.73
N GLN A 385 -1.01 -30.98 -13.64
CA GLN A 385 -1.94 -29.84 -13.50
C GLN A 385 -1.36 -28.68 -12.65
N PRO A 386 -1.62 -27.40 -13.00
CA PRO A 386 -1.27 -26.25 -12.16
C PRO A 386 -2.02 -26.24 -10.83
N VAL A 387 -1.32 -25.96 -9.72
CA VAL A 387 -1.98 -25.64 -8.44
C VAL A 387 -2.57 -24.23 -8.52
N SER A 388 -3.84 -24.10 -8.19
CA SER A 388 -4.54 -22.82 -8.18
C SER A 388 -4.25 -22.07 -6.88
N ASP A 389 -3.45 -21.00 -6.94
CA ASP A 389 -3.30 -20.02 -5.84
C ASP A 389 -4.60 -19.24 -5.57
N PHE A 390 -5.63 -19.47 -6.39
CA PHE A 390 -6.97 -18.94 -6.19
C PHE A 390 -7.73 -19.86 -5.24
N GLY A 391 -8.31 -19.30 -4.18
CA GLY A 391 -9.14 -20.06 -3.22
C GLY A 391 -10.37 -20.74 -3.85
N ARG A 392 -10.66 -20.50 -5.14
CA ARG A 392 -11.76 -21.13 -5.88
C ARG A 392 -11.35 -21.51 -7.30
N PRO A 393 -11.78 -22.68 -7.79
CA PRO A 393 -11.62 -23.04 -9.19
C PRO A 393 -12.48 -22.12 -10.10
N PRO A 394 -12.05 -21.85 -11.34
CA PRO A 394 -12.84 -21.07 -12.29
C PRO A 394 -14.23 -21.68 -12.50
N ARG A 395 -15.25 -20.84 -12.69
CA ARG A 395 -16.66 -21.23 -12.94
C ARG A 395 -16.86 -22.26 -14.07
N ALA A 396 -15.88 -22.39 -14.97
CA ALA A 396 -15.88 -23.37 -16.06
C ALA A 396 -15.45 -24.79 -15.61
N ALA A 397 -14.53 -24.91 -14.64
CA ALA A 397 -14.10 -26.20 -14.09
C ALA A 397 -15.19 -26.88 -13.25
N ALA A 398 -16.08 -26.10 -12.62
CA ALA A 398 -17.26 -26.64 -11.94
C ALA A 398 -18.36 -27.19 -12.89
N ARG A 399 -18.17 -27.08 -14.21
CA ARG A 399 -19.13 -27.55 -15.22
C ARG A 399 -18.57 -28.60 -16.18
N ALA A 400 -17.27 -28.88 -16.13
CA ALA A 400 -16.64 -29.92 -16.92
C ALA A 400 -16.43 -31.15 -16.03
N ASP A 401 -17.43 -32.02 -16.08
CA ASP A 401 -17.24 -33.47 -16.11
C ASP A 401 -16.47 -34.16 -14.97
N ASP A 402 -16.94 -33.98 -13.73
CA ASP A 402 -16.82 -35.01 -12.70
C ASP A 402 -18.07 -35.00 -11.83
N GLY A 403 -18.56 -36.20 -11.50
CA GLY A 403 -19.76 -36.41 -10.70
C GLY A 403 -19.71 -35.70 -9.34
N ALA A 404 -20.87 -35.62 -8.68
CA ALA A 404 -21.11 -34.92 -7.41
C ALA A 404 -20.32 -35.47 -6.18
N THR A 405 -19.17 -36.12 -6.40
CA THR A 405 -18.37 -36.87 -5.43
C THR A 405 -16.93 -36.37 -5.29
N ALA A 406 -16.43 -35.47 -6.14
CA ALA A 406 -15.10 -34.90 -5.94
C ALA A 406 -15.12 -33.83 -4.84
N PRO A 407 -14.29 -33.93 -3.78
CA PRO A 407 -14.19 -32.88 -2.78
C PRO A 407 -13.72 -31.57 -3.43
N PRO A 408 -14.19 -30.40 -2.94
CA PRO A 408 -13.73 -29.12 -3.45
C PRO A 408 -12.20 -29.04 -3.36
N PRO A 409 -11.53 -28.43 -4.35
CA PRO A 409 -10.08 -28.30 -4.33
C PRO A 409 -9.64 -27.56 -3.06
N PRO A 410 -8.51 -27.95 -2.47
CA PRO A 410 -8.06 -27.40 -1.21
C PRO A 410 -7.78 -25.88 -1.32
N ASN A 411 -8.16 -25.12 -0.30
CA ASN A 411 -7.94 -23.67 -0.29
C ASN A 411 -6.45 -23.36 -0.05
N PHE A 412 -5.90 -22.44 -0.85
CA PHE A 412 -4.50 -22.03 -0.76
C PHE A 412 -4.15 -21.45 0.62
N PHE A 413 -4.94 -20.50 1.13
CA PHE A 413 -4.63 -19.80 2.38
C PHE A 413 -4.68 -20.73 3.60
N GLU A 414 -5.64 -21.66 3.63
CA GLU A 414 -5.73 -22.70 4.66
C GLU A 414 -4.48 -23.59 4.69
N ARG A 415 -3.86 -23.85 3.54
CA ARG A 415 -2.64 -24.65 3.46
C ARG A 415 -1.37 -23.85 3.71
N ALA A 416 -1.30 -22.63 3.18
CA ALA A 416 -0.11 -21.80 3.27
C ALA A 416 0.10 -21.20 4.67
N PHE A 417 -1.00 -20.93 5.40
CA PHE A 417 -0.95 -20.29 6.71
C PHE A 417 -1.65 -21.14 7.78
N PRO A 418 -1.15 -22.34 8.10
CA PRO A 418 -1.76 -23.19 9.11
C PRO A 418 -1.73 -22.57 10.52
N CYS A 419 -0.86 -21.58 10.77
CA CYS A 419 -0.88 -20.78 12.01
C CYS A 419 -2.04 -19.76 12.07
N LEU A 420 -2.53 -19.28 10.92
CA LEU A 420 -3.66 -18.36 10.82
C LEU A 420 -5.00 -19.11 10.64
N PHE A 421 -4.95 -20.32 10.07
CA PHE A 421 -6.10 -21.21 9.83
C PHE A 421 -5.87 -22.60 10.45
N PRO A 422 -5.80 -22.73 11.79
CA PRO A 422 -5.34 -23.93 12.48
C PRO A 422 -6.14 -25.21 12.19
N PHE A 423 -7.40 -25.08 11.81
CA PHE A 423 -8.28 -26.21 11.49
C PHE A 423 -8.35 -26.52 9.98
N GLY A 424 -7.70 -25.71 9.14
CA GLY A 424 -7.76 -25.82 7.69
C GLY A 424 -9.15 -25.50 7.11
N VAL A 425 -9.86 -24.56 7.72
CA VAL A 425 -11.17 -24.06 7.27
C VAL A 425 -11.26 -22.55 7.45
N GLY A 426 -12.17 -21.90 6.71
CA GLY A 426 -12.41 -20.45 6.81
C GLY A 426 -11.39 -19.62 6.03
N GLY A 427 -10.63 -20.24 5.12
CA GLY A 427 -9.65 -19.56 4.29
C GLY A 427 -10.22 -18.43 3.46
N ILE A 428 -9.34 -17.51 3.06
CA ILE A 428 -9.70 -16.42 2.16
C ILE A 428 -10.29 -16.99 0.86
N GLU A 429 -11.43 -16.44 0.46
CA GLU A 429 -12.29 -16.95 -0.63
C GLU A 429 -12.68 -18.43 -0.51
N GLY A 430 -12.72 -19.00 0.69
CA GLY A 430 -13.26 -20.33 0.95
C GLY A 430 -14.72 -20.49 0.49
N VAL A 431 -15.24 -21.73 0.55
CA VAL A 431 -16.64 -22.01 0.22
C VAL A 431 -17.54 -21.51 1.36
N GLN A 432 -18.42 -20.57 1.05
CA GLN A 432 -19.33 -19.94 2.01
C GLN A 432 -20.69 -19.61 1.35
N ALA A 433 -21.73 -19.43 2.17
CA ALA A 433 -23.09 -19.14 1.71
C ALA A 433 -23.18 -17.80 0.96
N VAL A 434 -22.53 -16.77 1.48
CA VAL A 434 -22.41 -15.44 0.84
C VAL A 434 -21.01 -15.31 0.28
N GLN A 435 -20.91 -15.02 -1.01
CA GLN A 435 -19.61 -14.91 -1.67
C GLN A 435 -18.98 -13.55 -1.39
N LEU A 436 -17.87 -13.54 -0.65
CA LEU A 436 -17.00 -12.37 -0.52
C LEU A 436 -15.95 -12.34 -1.63
N SER A 437 -15.56 -11.14 -2.05
CA SER A 437 -14.38 -10.95 -2.89
C SER A 437 -13.09 -11.12 -2.09
N LEU A 438 -11.97 -11.37 -2.79
CA LEU A 438 -10.63 -11.38 -2.18
C LEU A 438 -10.39 -10.15 -1.32
N GLY A 439 -10.66 -8.95 -1.86
CA GLY A 439 -10.41 -7.69 -1.18
C GLY A 439 -11.20 -7.55 0.12
N GLU A 440 -12.51 -7.79 0.09
CA GLU A 440 -13.37 -7.69 1.29
C GLU A 440 -12.93 -8.68 2.38
N HIS A 441 -12.57 -9.91 2.00
CA HIS A 441 -12.17 -10.93 2.98
C HIS A 441 -10.78 -10.65 3.56
N VAL A 442 -9.83 -10.13 2.76
CA VAL A 442 -8.51 -9.70 3.25
C VAL A 442 -8.63 -8.48 4.17
N GLN A 443 -9.48 -7.50 3.83
CA GLN A 443 -9.74 -6.35 4.71
C GLN A 443 -10.30 -6.79 6.06
N TRP A 444 -11.28 -7.71 6.05
CA TRP A 444 -11.78 -8.32 7.28
C TRP A 444 -10.66 -8.98 8.09
N ALA A 445 -9.79 -9.76 7.44
CA ALA A 445 -8.70 -10.46 8.10
C ALA A 445 -7.71 -9.48 8.76
N LEU A 446 -7.32 -8.40 8.06
CA LEU A 446 -6.43 -7.37 8.60
C LEU A 446 -7.07 -6.57 9.75
N GLN A 447 -8.40 -6.50 9.80
CA GLN A 447 -9.17 -5.87 10.88
C GLN A 447 -9.55 -6.84 12.01
N TYR A 448 -9.17 -8.12 11.92
CA TYR A 448 -9.53 -9.11 12.94
C TYR A 448 -8.92 -8.73 14.29
N HIS A 449 -9.73 -8.82 15.36
CA HIS A 449 -9.45 -8.18 16.66
C HIS A 449 -8.14 -8.61 17.33
N ASP A 450 -7.71 -9.86 17.17
CA ASP A 450 -6.46 -10.38 17.75
C ASP A 450 -5.21 -9.98 16.94
N ARG A 451 -5.42 -9.28 15.81
CA ARG A 451 -4.41 -8.69 14.93
C ARG A 451 -3.48 -9.71 14.26
N ARG A 452 -3.69 -11.01 14.43
CA ARG A 452 -2.77 -12.06 13.94
C ARG A 452 -2.47 -11.99 12.45
N PHE A 453 -3.43 -11.55 11.63
CA PHE A 453 -3.25 -11.47 10.18
C PHE A 453 -2.43 -10.24 9.77
N ARG A 454 -2.60 -9.11 10.47
CA ARG A 454 -1.94 -7.85 10.13
C ARG A 454 -0.51 -7.76 10.65
N THR A 455 -0.20 -8.50 11.72
CA THR A 455 1.16 -8.64 12.27
C THR A 455 1.90 -9.86 11.70
N HIS A 456 1.26 -10.70 10.88
CA HIS A 456 1.94 -11.82 10.24
C HIS A 456 2.89 -11.34 9.15
N GLU A 457 4.15 -11.75 9.24
CA GLU A 457 5.28 -11.26 8.43
C GLU A 457 5.03 -11.31 6.92
N SER A 458 4.40 -12.37 6.42
CA SER A 458 4.21 -12.60 4.97
C SER A 458 2.76 -12.52 4.46
N PHE A 459 1.75 -12.55 5.33
CA PHE A 459 0.35 -12.67 4.88
C PHE A 459 -0.10 -11.45 4.04
N PRO A 460 0.14 -10.20 4.47
CA PRO A 460 -0.21 -9.03 3.67
C PRO A 460 0.47 -9.03 2.29
N PHE A 461 1.76 -9.39 2.22
CA PHE A 461 2.50 -9.42 0.96
C PHE A 461 1.98 -10.49 0.00
N VAL A 462 1.71 -11.70 0.49
CA VAL A 462 1.13 -12.79 -0.32
C VAL A 462 -0.26 -12.41 -0.83
N ALA A 463 -1.12 -11.86 0.04
CA ALA A 463 -2.45 -11.42 -0.36
C ALA A 463 -2.38 -10.32 -1.43
N PHE A 464 -1.46 -9.37 -1.28
CA PHE A 464 -1.25 -8.29 -2.23
C PHE A 464 -0.69 -8.78 -3.57
N GLY A 465 0.28 -9.70 -3.55
CA GLY A 465 0.81 -10.33 -4.76
C GLY A 465 -0.27 -11.05 -5.56
N ILE A 466 -1.16 -11.80 -4.91
CA ILE A 466 -2.32 -12.43 -5.55
C ILE A 466 -3.25 -11.39 -6.17
N GLN A 467 -3.50 -10.27 -5.46
CA GLN A 467 -4.31 -9.17 -5.97
C GLN A 467 -3.69 -8.53 -7.23
N GLN A 468 -2.38 -8.24 -7.23
CA GLN A 468 -1.68 -7.70 -8.40
C GLN A 468 -1.71 -8.67 -9.58
N ARG A 469 -1.49 -9.97 -9.36
CA ARG A 469 -1.57 -11.00 -10.41
C ARG A 469 -2.95 -11.01 -11.08
N ARG A 470 -4.03 -10.90 -10.29
CA ARG A 470 -5.41 -10.82 -10.83
C ARG A 470 -5.65 -9.56 -11.63
N GLN A 471 -5.16 -8.41 -11.14
CA GLN A 471 -5.26 -7.15 -11.87
C GLN A 471 -4.48 -7.21 -13.20
N ALA A 472 -3.29 -7.81 -13.22
CA ALA A 472 -2.48 -7.99 -14.43
C ALA A 472 -3.18 -8.89 -15.46
N LEU A 473 -3.77 -10.02 -15.04
CA LEU A 473 -4.58 -10.89 -15.90
C LEU A 473 -5.79 -10.14 -16.48
N GLY A 474 -6.50 -9.39 -15.64
CA GLY A 474 -7.63 -8.57 -16.07
C GLY A 474 -7.22 -7.49 -17.07
N ALA A 475 -6.10 -6.80 -16.81
CA ALA A 475 -5.56 -5.75 -17.65
C ALA A 475 -5.10 -6.28 -19.02
N ALA A 476 -4.38 -7.40 -19.05
CA ALA A 476 -3.98 -8.08 -20.28
C ALA A 476 -5.22 -8.44 -21.11
N ARG A 477 -6.25 -9.06 -20.48
CA ARG A 477 -7.50 -9.41 -21.16
C ARG A 477 -8.22 -8.19 -21.76
N ILE A 478 -8.19 -7.05 -21.09
CA ILE A 478 -8.78 -5.80 -21.61
C ILE A 478 -7.98 -5.27 -22.81
N GLN A 479 -6.64 -5.31 -22.76
CA GLN A 479 -5.79 -4.90 -23.87
C GLN A 479 -6.05 -5.74 -25.13
N MET A 480 -6.25 -7.06 -24.98
CA MET A 480 -6.53 -7.97 -26.10
C MET A 480 -7.89 -7.76 -26.76
N LYS A 481 -8.81 -7.03 -26.13
CA LYS A 481 -10.15 -6.73 -26.69
C LYS A 481 -10.17 -5.45 -27.51
N ARG A 482 -9.03 -4.78 -27.70
CA ARG A 482 -8.95 -3.54 -28.49
C ARG A 482 -9.03 -3.85 -29.98
N ARG A 483 -9.74 -3.01 -30.74
CA ARG A 483 -9.95 -3.19 -32.19
C ARG A 483 -8.65 -3.16 -33.00
N THR A 484 -7.63 -2.44 -32.54
CA THR A 484 -6.32 -2.34 -33.21
C THR A 484 -5.42 -3.54 -32.95
N PHE A 485 -5.82 -4.45 -32.05
CA PHE A 485 -4.96 -5.51 -31.57
C PHE A 485 -4.52 -6.46 -32.68
N ASP A 486 -5.41 -6.83 -33.61
CA ASP A 486 -5.07 -7.78 -34.68
C ASP A 486 -4.00 -7.22 -35.63
N GLN A 487 -3.92 -5.89 -35.79
CA GLN A 487 -2.84 -5.22 -36.54
C GLN A 487 -1.55 -5.12 -35.71
N GLU A 488 -1.66 -4.89 -34.41
CA GLU A 488 -0.54 -4.81 -33.47
C GLU A 488 0.15 -6.18 -33.27
N VAL A 489 -0.61 -7.29 -33.31
CA VAL A 489 -0.11 -8.67 -33.17
C VAL A 489 0.94 -9.01 -34.23
N ALA A 490 0.71 -8.63 -35.49
CA ALA A 490 1.66 -8.90 -36.56
C ALA A 490 3.03 -8.24 -36.32
N ILE A 491 3.03 -7.04 -35.75
CA ILE A 491 4.23 -6.29 -35.37
C ILE A 491 4.89 -6.91 -34.13
N LEU A 492 4.11 -7.37 -33.15
CA LEU A 492 4.65 -8.04 -31.97
C LEU A 492 5.30 -9.38 -32.31
N SER A 493 4.75 -10.10 -33.29
CA SER A 493 5.31 -11.37 -33.78
C SER A 493 6.63 -11.21 -34.54
N SER A 494 7.03 -9.99 -34.92
CA SER A 494 8.36 -9.74 -35.51
C SER A 494 9.45 -9.44 -34.48
N ILE A 495 9.13 -9.44 -33.19
CA ILE A 495 10.10 -9.17 -32.11
C ILE A 495 11.06 -10.36 -32.00
N THR A 496 12.34 -10.04 -31.93
CA THR A 496 13.41 -11.04 -31.76
C THR A 496 14.20 -10.75 -30.50
N THR A 497 14.80 -11.79 -29.91
CA THR A 497 15.70 -11.67 -28.75
C THR A 497 16.85 -10.71 -29.03
N ALA A 498 17.37 -10.69 -30.27
CA ALA A 498 18.41 -9.76 -30.69
C ALA A 498 17.95 -8.29 -30.69
N ALA A 499 16.70 -8.01 -31.10
CA ALA A 499 16.14 -6.66 -31.04
C ALA A 499 15.96 -6.17 -29.59
N LEU A 500 15.53 -7.06 -28.70
CA LEU A 500 15.41 -6.79 -27.27
C LEU A 500 16.77 -6.50 -26.61
N ARG A 501 17.81 -7.30 -26.92
CA ARG A 501 19.18 -7.06 -26.42
C ARG A 501 19.73 -5.69 -26.85
N ARG A 502 19.53 -5.30 -28.11
CA ARG A 502 19.90 -3.94 -28.58
C ARG A 502 19.16 -2.85 -27.83
N ALA A 503 17.85 -3.03 -27.56
CA ALA A 503 17.09 -2.07 -26.77
C ALA A 503 17.60 -1.96 -25.32
N THR A 504 18.03 -3.09 -24.73
CA THR A 504 18.70 -3.12 -23.42
C THR A 504 20.00 -2.33 -23.43
N GLU A 505 20.87 -2.53 -24.42
CA GLU A 505 22.13 -1.78 -24.55
C GLU A 505 21.88 -0.28 -24.77
N GLN A 506 20.90 0.07 -25.61
CA GLN A 506 20.49 1.47 -25.82
C GLN A 506 20.07 2.11 -24.50
N GLU A 507 19.20 1.47 -23.73
CA GLU A 507 18.72 2.00 -22.45
C GLU A 507 19.84 2.08 -21.40
N ALA A 508 20.75 1.10 -21.35
CA ALA A 508 21.91 1.10 -20.45
C ALA A 508 22.88 2.25 -20.75
N ASN A 509 23.03 2.60 -22.02
CA ASN A 509 23.85 3.71 -22.49
C ASN A 509 23.12 5.08 -22.49
N ASN A 510 21.93 5.17 -21.89
CA ASN A 510 21.06 6.36 -21.92
C ASN A 510 20.68 6.84 -23.33
N GLN A 511 20.61 5.93 -24.30
CA GLN A 511 20.16 6.19 -25.66
C GLN A 511 18.66 5.85 -25.82
N PRO A 512 17.92 6.60 -26.66
CA PRO A 512 16.51 6.29 -26.92
C PRO A 512 16.38 4.97 -27.68
N VAL A 513 15.41 4.14 -27.29
CA VAL A 513 15.05 2.92 -28.03
C VAL A 513 14.42 3.30 -29.37
N THR A 514 14.95 2.76 -30.46
CA THR A 514 14.54 3.13 -31.83
C THR A 514 13.66 2.09 -32.53
N ASP A 515 13.67 0.84 -32.09
CA ASP A 515 12.92 -0.25 -32.72
C ASP A 515 11.39 -0.06 -32.54
N PRO A 516 10.60 0.09 -33.62
CA PRO A 516 9.16 0.34 -33.54
C PRO A 516 8.37 -0.79 -32.88
N ALA A 517 8.78 -2.05 -33.04
CA ALA A 517 8.10 -3.19 -32.45
C ALA A 517 8.35 -3.25 -30.94
N ILE A 518 9.58 -2.96 -30.50
CA ILE A 518 9.90 -2.84 -29.07
C ILE A 518 9.19 -1.64 -28.44
N LEU A 519 9.11 -0.51 -29.13
CA LEU A 519 8.35 0.66 -28.65
C LEU A 519 6.85 0.36 -28.51
N LEU A 520 6.27 -0.42 -29.45
CA LEU A 520 4.90 -0.89 -29.35
C LEU A 520 4.71 -1.84 -28.16
N LEU A 521 5.63 -2.79 -27.96
CA LEU A 521 5.60 -3.70 -26.82
C LEU A 521 5.66 -2.93 -25.49
N LYS A 522 6.63 -2.03 -25.33
CA LYS A 522 6.75 -1.16 -24.14
C LYS A 522 5.46 -0.38 -23.89
N ARG A 523 4.81 0.13 -24.95
CA ARG A 523 3.53 0.86 -24.84
C ARG A 523 2.38 -0.03 -24.38
N LEU A 524 2.27 -1.25 -24.91
CA LEU A 524 1.22 -2.20 -24.52
C LEU A 524 1.40 -2.69 -23.09
N VAL A 525 2.63 -3.01 -22.72
CA VAL A 525 3.02 -3.37 -21.35
C VAL A 525 2.73 -2.22 -20.39
N HIS A 526 3.15 -0.98 -20.70
CA HIS A 526 2.82 0.20 -19.90
C HIS A 526 1.30 0.40 -19.78
N GLY A 527 0.55 0.20 -20.86
CA GLY A 527 -0.91 0.28 -20.85
C GLY A 527 -1.56 -0.80 -19.97
N ALA A 528 -1.01 -2.01 -19.92
CA ALA A 528 -1.51 -3.08 -19.05
C ALA A 528 -1.10 -2.84 -17.59
N ALA A 529 0.18 -2.55 -17.33
CA ALA A 529 0.71 -2.21 -16.00
C ALA A 529 -0.02 -1.02 -15.39
N GLY A 530 -0.40 -0.01 -16.18
CA GLY A 530 -1.16 1.16 -15.69
C GLY A 530 -2.55 0.85 -15.10
N ARG A 531 -3.04 -0.39 -15.21
CA ARG A 531 -4.26 -0.88 -14.55
C ARG A 531 -3.98 -1.73 -13.31
N VAL A 532 -2.71 -1.97 -13.00
CA VAL A 532 -2.24 -2.70 -11.82
C VAL A 532 -1.78 -1.70 -10.77
N GLN A 533 -2.28 -1.89 -9.57
CA GLN A 533 -2.01 -1.06 -8.40
C GLN A 533 -0.58 -1.25 -7.91
N GLY A 534 0.04 -0.17 -7.43
CA GLY A 534 1.44 -0.16 -7.01
C GLY A 534 2.46 0.05 -8.12
N THR A 535 2.03 0.04 -9.38
CA THR A 535 2.96 0.18 -10.51
C THR A 535 3.27 1.63 -10.86
N ASP A 536 4.51 1.90 -11.28
CA ASP A 536 4.92 3.19 -11.85
C ASP A 536 3.95 3.66 -12.96
N ALA A 537 3.56 2.73 -13.85
CA ALA A 537 2.61 2.96 -14.94
C ALA A 537 1.22 3.43 -14.43
N GLY A 538 0.79 2.92 -13.27
CA GLY A 538 -0.47 3.30 -12.64
C GLY A 538 -0.44 4.74 -12.11
N ARG A 539 0.72 5.15 -11.57
CA ARG A 539 0.92 6.48 -10.98
C ARG A 539 1.02 7.61 -12.01
N TYR A 540 1.36 7.31 -13.27
CA TYR A 540 1.25 8.28 -14.38
C TYR A 540 -0.16 8.87 -14.54
N LYS A 541 -1.22 8.19 -14.07
CA LYS A 541 -2.59 8.72 -14.10
C LYS A 541 -2.74 10.00 -13.29
N ILE A 542 -1.98 10.16 -12.20
CA ILE A 542 -2.02 11.36 -11.34
C ILE A 542 -1.67 12.60 -12.15
N ARG A 543 -0.74 12.48 -13.10
CA ARG A 543 -0.41 13.59 -14.01
C ARG A 543 -1.67 14.07 -14.72
N ALA A 544 -2.42 13.17 -15.35
CA ALA A 544 -3.65 13.53 -16.04
C ALA A 544 -4.71 14.15 -15.10
N GLN A 545 -4.76 13.70 -13.84
CA GLN A 545 -5.65 14.28 -12.82
C GLN A 545 -5.23 15.71 -12.45
N ILE A 546 -3.93 15.96 -12.25
CA ILE A 546 -3.40 17.31 -12.00
C ILE A 546 -3.73 18.22 -13.18
N TRP A 547 -3.45 17.79 -14.43
CA TRP A 547 -3.79 18.56 -15.63
C TRP A 547 -5.29 18.84 -15.73
N SER A 548 -6.13 17.84 -15.46
CA SER A 548 -7.59 18.02 -15.46
C SER A 548 -8.05 19.01 -14.39
N THR A 549 -7.42 19.02 -13.22
CA THR A 549 -7.70 19.98 -12.15
C THR A 549 -7.25 21.38 -12.58
N CYS A 550 -6.09 21.49 -13.23
CA CYS A 550 -5.60 22.75 -13.74
C CYS A 550 -6.56 23.39 -14.76
N LEU A 551 -7.17 22.55 -15.61
CA LEU A 551 -8.17 23.01 -16.58
C LEU A 551 -9.45 23.53 -15.91
N ALA A 552 -9.84 22.95 -14.77
CA ALA A 552 -11.07 23.32 -14.06
C ALA A 552 -10.88 24.49 -13.10
N PHE A 553 -9.74 24.58 -12.41
CA PHE A 553 -9.52 25.49 -11.27
C PHE A 553 -8.32 26.43 -11.46
N GLY A 554 -7.71 26.47 -12.65
CA GLY A 554 -6.48 27.23 -12.89
C GLY A 554 -5.23 26.53 -12.32
N PRO A 555 -4.05 27.17 -12.29
CA PRO A 555 -2.85 26.55 -11.74
C PRO A 555 -2.98 26.27 -10.23
N PRO A 556 -2.30 25.24 -9.68
CA PRO A 556 -2.25 25.05 -8.23
C PRO A 556 -1.60 26.26 -7.55
N SER A 557 -2.07 26.59 -6.34
CA SER A 557 -1.59 27.75 -5.58
C SER A 557 -0.47 27.38 -4.62
N LEU A 558 -0.50 26.15 -4.06
CA LEU A 558 0.47 25.67 -3.09
C LEU A 558 0.98 24.28 -3.45
N TRP A 559 2.24 24.05 -3.10
CA TRP A 559 2.80 22.71 -2.98
C TRP A 559 3.23 22.48 -1.55
N ILE A 560 2.78 21.38 -0.96
CA ILE A 560 3.06 21.05 0.43
C ILE A 560 3.57 19.61 0.54
N THR A 561 4.40 19.37 1.54
CA THR A 561 4.79 18.02 1.95
C THR A 561 4.44 17.81 3.41
N ILE A 562 3.93 16.63 3.74
CA ILE A 562 3.59 16.24 5.11
C ILE A 562 4.23 14.88 5.37
N ASN A 563 5.09 14.81 6.39
CA ASN A 563 5.79 13.58 6.76
C ASN A 563 5.55 13.23 8.23
N PRO A 564 4.38 12.65 8.57
CA PRO A 564 4.05 12.22 9.93
C PRO A 564 5.10 11.24 10.49
N THR A 565 5.40 11.33 11.79
CA THR A 565 6.32 10.40 12.47
C THR A 565 5.53 9.34 13.23
N ASP A 566 5.42 8.15 12.67
CA ASP A 566 4.70 7.02 13.27
C ASP A 566 5.36 6.51 14.57
N ILE A 567 6.70 6.45 14.62
CA ILE A 567 7.43 5.99 15.83
C ILE A 567 7.24 6.92 17.03
N HIS A 568 7.06 8.22 16.80
CA HIS A 568 7.02 9.19 17.89
C HIS A 568 5.65 9.82 18.12
N ASP A 569 4.64 9.58 17.29
CA ASP A 569 3.31 10.13 17.52
C ASP A 569 2.47 9.21 18.43
N PRO A 570 1.81 9.73 19.48
CA PRO A 570 1.04 8.91 20.41
C PRO A 570 -0.22 8.31 19.76
N VAL A 571 -0.80 8.91 18.72
CA VAL A 571 -1.95 8.34 17.98
C VAL A 571 -1.52 7.06 17.26
N ALA A 572 -0.31 7.03 16.69
CA ALA A 572 0.23 5.84 16.05
C ALA A 572 0.39 4.69 17.06
N GLN A 573 0.81 5.00 18.28
CA GLN A 573 0.95 4.03 19.36
C GLN A 573 -0.40 3.46 19.81
N ILE A 574 -1.45 4.28 19.89
CA ILE A 574 -2.82 3.80 20.15
C ILE A 574 -3.28 2.85 19.05
N PHE A 575 -3.03 3.17 17.78
CA PHE A 575 -3.36 2.26 16.67
C PHE A 575 -2.58 0.94 16.72
N ALA A 576 -1.36 0.96 17.27
CA ALA A 576 -0.57 -0.22 17.58
C ALA A 576 -1.01 -0.93 18.88
N GLY A 577 -1.97 -0.40 19.65
CA GLY A 577 -2.56 -1.01 20.85
C GLY A 577 -2.00 -0.53 22.19
N ALA A 578 -1.28 0.59 22.22
CA ALA A 578 -0.92 1.24 23.47
C ALA A 578 -2.16 1.86 24.14
N ASP A 579 -2.24 1.74 25.46
CA ASP A 579 -3.25 2.41 26.27
C ASP A 579 -2.70 3.78 26.69
N ILE A 580 -3.15 4.83 26.01
CA ILE A 580 -2.67 6.20 26.19
C ILE A 580 -3.88 7.11 26.32
N ASN A 581 -3.93 7.86 27.42
CA ASN A 581 -4.86 8.97 27.57
C ASN A 581 -4.28 10.21 26.84
N LEU A 582 -4.88 10.60 25.73
CA LEU A 582 -4.55 11.79 24.94
C LEU A 582 -5.23 13.06 25.47
N ASP A 583 -6.34 12.91 26.19
CA ASP A 583 -7.09 14.03 26.78
C ASP A 583 -6.40 14.51 28.08
N ASP A 584 -5.68 13.61 28.77
CA ASP A 584 -4.77 13.89 29.88
C ASP A 584 -3.39 13.24 29.63
N PHE A 585 -2.66 13.78 28.66
CA PHE A 585 -1.44 13.16 28.16
C PHE A 585 -0.23 13.38 29.08
N LEU A 586 0.33 12.26 29.56
CA LEU A 586 1.54 12.23 30.36
C LEU A 586 2.66 11.46 29.64
N ALA A 587 3.62 12.20 29.07
CA ALA A 587 4.72 11.64 28.28
C ALA A 587 5.55 10.58 29.04
N ALA A 588 5.63 10.69 30.37
CA ALA A 588 6.44 9.81 31.22
C ALA A 588 5.82 8.44 31.52
N ILE A 589 4.52 8.25 31.27
CA ILE A 589 3.77 7.02 31.64
C ILE A 589 3.58 6.08 30.44
N GLY A 590 3.76 6.59 29.21
CA GLY A 590 3.59 5.79 27.99
C GLY A 590 4.83 4.98 27.59
N PRO A 591 4.74 4.23 26.46
CA PRO A 591 5.86 3.44 25.95
C PRO A 591 7.11 4.28 25.69
N ASN A 592 8.26 3.74 26.06
CA ASN A 592 9.55 4.37 25.79
C ASN A 592 9.91 4.33 24.28
N ALA A 593 10.97 5.01 23.88
CA ALA A 593 11.33 5.15 22.46
C ALA A 593 11.50 3.81 21.73
N ASP A 594 12.12 2.81 22.38
CA ASP A 594 12.37 1.49 21.81
C ASP A 594 11.09 0.67 21.69
N GLU A 595 10.24 0.73 22.70
CA GLU A 595 8.92 0.10 22.69
C GLU A 595 8.05 0.66 21.57
N ARG A 596 8.07 1.99 21.38
CA ARG A 596 7.34 2.64 20.29
C ARG A 596 7.84 2.24 18.91
N ALA A 597 9.16 2.22 18.72
CA ALA A 597 9.77 1.79 17.47
C ALA A 597 9.43 0.33 17.15
N LYS A 598 9.47 -0.54 18.17
CA LYS A 598 9.08 -1.94 18.05
C LYS A 598 7.60 -2.10 17.69
N ALA A 599 6.70 -1.42 18.38
CA ALA A 599 5.25 -1.52 18.14
C ALA A 599 4.89 -1.17 16.69
N ILE A 600 5.50 -0.13 16.14
CA ILE A 600 5.27 0.31 14.75
C ILE A 600 5.91 -0.62 13.72
N ALA A 601 7.11 -1.12 14.01
CA ALA A 601 7.77 -2.08 13.12
C ALA A 601 6.99 -3.41 13.03
N ASP A 602 6.41 -3.85 14.15
CA ASP A 602 5.69 -5.13 14.26
C ASP A 602 4.24 -5.03 13.70
N ASP A 603 3.70 -3.83 13.46
CA ASP A 603 2.34 -3.59 12.96
C ASP A 603 2.30 -2.58 11.78
N PRO A 604 2.61 -3.02 10.54
CA PRO A 604 2.55 -2.13 9.36
C PRO A 604 1.13 -1.62 9.07
N TYR A 605 0.09 -2.28 9.59
CA TYR A 605 -1.29 -1.80 9.49
C TYR A 605 -1.52 -0.58 10.36
N ALA A 606 -1.03 -0.58 11.60
CA ALA A 606 -1.10 0.58 12.49
C ALA A 606 -0.38 1.79 11.88
N ALA A 607 0.82 1.59 11.32
CA ALA A 607 1.58 2.64 10.64
C ALA A 607 0.82 3.24 9.44
N ALA A 608 0.29 2.39 8.55
CA ALA A 608 -0.49 2.84 7.39
C ALA A 608 -1.77 3.58 7.81
N ARG A 609 -2.48 3.03 8.80
CA ARG A 609 -3.69 3.62 9.37
C ARG A 609 -3.41 5.01 9.94
N PHE A 610 -2.34 5.13 10.74
CA PHE A 610 -1.90 6.39 11.33
C PHE A 610 -1.65 7.44 10.25
N PHE A 611 -0.87 7.10 9.22
CA PHE A 611 -0.57 8.04 8.15
C PHE A 611 -1.85 8.55 7.46
N HIS A 612 -2.75 7.64 7.06
CA HIS A 612 -3.97 8.05 6.36
C HIS A 612 -4.90 8.86 7.28
N PHE A 613 -5.07 8.42 8.52
CA PHE A 613 -5.85 9.14 9.52
C PHE A 613 -5.30 10.55 9.75
N MET A 614 -3.99 10.71 9.93
CA MET A 614 -3.36 12.00 10.19
C MET A 614 -3.51 12.94 8.98
N VAL A 615 -3.27 12.44 7.77
CA VAL A 615 -3.47 13.22 6.53
C VAL A 615 -4.93 13.65 6.38
N ASP A 616 -5.88 12.74 6.56
CA ASP A 616 -7.31 13.04 6.41
C ASP A 616 -7.77 14.02 7.51
N THR A 617 -7.25 13.87 8.73
CA THR A 617 -7.52 14.81 9.84
C THR A 617 -6.98 16.21 9.53
N ILE A 618 -5.75 16.34 9.03
CA ILE A 618 -5.19 17.64 8.60
C ILE A 618 -6.05 18.25 7.48
N CYS A 619 -6.47 17.45 6.50
CA CYS A 619 -7.32 17.92 5.41
C CYS A 619 -8.70 18.40 5.91
N GLU A 620 -9.38 17.60 6.74
CA GLU A 620 -10.73 17.90 7.21
C GLU A 620 -10.77 19.03 8.24
N THR A 621 -9.77 19.14 9.12
CA THR A 621 -9.78 20.10 10.25
C THR A 621 -8.92 21.34 9.99
N LEU A 622 -7.63 21.19 9.64
CA LEU A 622 -6.75 22.33 9.43
C LEU A 622 -7.02 23.01 8.09
N PHE A 623 -7.16 22.22 7.02
CA PHE A 623 -7.41 22.77 5.68
C PHE A 623 -8.90 22.93 5.37
N GLN A 624 -9.79 22.41 6.23
CA GLN A 624 -11.24 22.55 6.10
C GLN A 624 -11.77 22.00 4.76
N ILE A 625 -11.24 20.86 4.31
CA ILE A 625 -11.61 20.17 3.08
C ILE A 625 -12.17 18.79 3.42
N ARG A 626 -13.49 18.62 3.26
CA ARG A 626 -14.16 17.34 3.44
C ARG A 626 -14.61 16.77 2.11
N VAL A 627 -14.09 15.58 1.79
CA VAL A 627 -14.40 14.88 0.53
C VAL A 627 -15.40 13.77 0.82
N THR A 628 -16.55 13.84 0.15
CA THR A 628 -17.52 12.73 0.12
C THR A 628 -17.48 12.07 -1.25
N SER A 629 -18.18 10.94 -1.43
CA SER A 629 -18.25 10.25 -2.72
C SER A 629 -18.82 11.11 -3.86
N TYR A 630 -19.54 12.19 -3.54
CA TYR A 630 -20.29 12.99 -4.51
C TYR A 630 -19.94 14.47 -4.52
N THR A 631 -19.54 15.03 -3.37
CA THR A 631 -19.29 16.47 -3.22
C THR A 631 -18.03 16.73 -2.41
N VAL A 632 -17.32 17.79 -2.77
CA VAL A 632 -16.26 18.39 -1.95
C VAL A 632 -16.89 19.56 -1.17
N LYS A 633 -16.81 19.52 0.15
CA LYS A 633 -17.25 20.60 1.03
C LYS A 633 -16.02 21.33 1.54
N THR A 634 -15.99 22.65 1.39
CA THR A 634 -14.85 23.47 1.83
C THR A 634 -15.29 24.67 2.66
N SER A 635 -14.53 24.93 3.71
CA SER A 635 -14.63 26.12 4.58
C SER A 635 -13.33 26.91 4.54
N MET A 636 -13.29 28.03 5.25
CA MET A 636 -12.05 28.77 5.46
C MET A 636 -11.14 27.97 6.41
N GLY A 637 -10.03 27.44 5.89
CA GLY A 637 -9.01 26.73 6.67
C GLY A 637 -7.78 27.60 6.95
N VAL A 638 -6.77 27.02 7.59
CA VAL A 638 -5.52 27.73 7.95
C VAL A 638 -4.76 28.27 6.73
N LEU A 639 -4.84 27.57 5.60
CA LEU A 639 -4.25 27.97 4.31
C LEU A 639 -5.17 28.87 3.47
N GLY A 640 -6.27 29.36 4.05
CA GLY A 640 -7.37 29.97 3.31
C GLY A 640 -8.39 28.93 2.83
N ARG A 641 -9.33 29.36 1.98
CA ARG A 641 -10.38 28.49 1.44
C ARG A 641 -9.86 27.70 0.24
N ALA A 642 -9.77 26.38 0.37
CA ALA A 642 -9.37 25.52 -0.74
C ALA A 642 -10.53 25.23 -1.70
N ALA A 643 -10.21 25.09 -2.99
CA ALA A 643 -11.10 24.64 -4.04
C ALA A 643 -10.85 23.16 -4.39
N ALA A 644 -9.59 22.74 -4.44
CA ALA A 644 -9.20 21.38 -4.79
C ALA A 644 -7.84 21.00 -4.20
N TYR A 645 -7.59 19.70 -4.11
CA TYR A 645 -6.26 19.14 -3.89
C TYR A 645 -6.05 17.83 -4.67
N VAL A 646 -4.78 17.56 -4.99
CA VAL A 646 -4.27 16.28 -5.49
C VAL A 646 -2.95 15.98 -4.79
N GLY A 647 -2.86 14.84 -4.12
CA GLY A 647 -1.67 14.40 -3.41
C GLY A 647 -1.25 12.98 -3.77
N ALA A 648 0.07 12.75 -3.77
CA ALA A 648 0.73 11.47 -4.00
C ALA A 648 1.40 11.00 -2.71
N VAL A 649 1.13 9.75 -2.33
CA VAL A 649 1.70 9.09 -1.15
C VAL A 649 2.93 8.29 -1.58
N GLU A 650 4.01 8.42 -0.83
CA GLU A 650 5.26 7.72 -1.08
C GLU A 650 5.81 7.10 0.19
N SER A 651 6.46 5.95 0.03
CA SER A 651 7.31 5.38 1.08
C SER A 651 8.71 5.98 0.99
N GLN A 652 9.27 6.39 2.12
CA GLN A 652 10.68 6.77 2.25
C GLN A 652 11.55 5.52 2.36
N GLY A 653 12.87 5.68 2.28
CA GLY A 653 13.83 4.56 2.39
C GLY A 653 13.71 3.70 3.66
N ARG A 654 13.16 4.23 4.76
CA ARG A 654 12.83 3.43 5.96
C ARG A 654 11.48 2.72 5.89
N GLY A 655 10.65 3.01 4.89
CA GLY A 655 9.31 2.45 4.67
C GLY A 655 8.15 3.28 5.23
N THR A 656 8.43 4.39 5.91
CA THR A 656 7.42 5.35 6.41
C THR A 656 6.72 6.06 5.26
N LEU A 657 5.43 6.34 5.41
CA LEU A 657 4.62 7.03 4.40
C LEU A 657 4.72 8.56 4.57
N HIS A 658 4.81 9.28 3.45
CA HIS A 658 4.74 10.73 3.40
C HIS A 658 3.91 11.19 2.19
N LEU A 659 3.43 12.43 2.26
CA LEU A 659 2.54 13.01 1.27
C LEU A 659 3.20 14.19 0.55
N HIS A 660 3.13 14.20 -0.77
CA HIS A 660 3.33 15.39 -1.61
C HIS A 660 1.99 15.83 -2.15
N MET A 661 1.58 17.08 -1.89
CA MET A 661 0.24 17.54 -2.23
C MET A 661 0.25 18.91 -2.90
N LEU A 662 -0.56 19.05 -3.95
CA LEU A 662 -0.91 20.30 -4.59
C LEU A 662 -2.27 20.74 -4.08
N ILE A 663 -2.39 22.03 -3.73
CA ILE A 663 -3.64 22.65 -3.29
C ILE A 663 -3.95 23.82 -4.23
N TRP A 664 -5.21 23.88 -4.65
CA TRP A 664 -5.82 25.01 -5.35
C TRP A 664 -6.64 25.78 -4.33
N LEU A 665 -6.31 27.03 -4.12
CA LEU A 665 -7.13 27.94 -3.33
C LEU A 665 -8.27 28.47 -4.19
N GLN A 666 -9.38 28.80 -3.55
CA GLN A 666 -10.48 29.49 -4.21
C GLN A 666 -9.99 30.85 -4.73
N ASP A 667 -10.66 31.33 -5.77
CA ASP A 667 -10.37 32.63 -6.39
C ASP A 667 -8.96 32.74 -7.00
N THR A 668 -8.33 31.61 -7.34
CA THR A 668 -7.02 31.59 -8.01
C THR A 668 -7.07 32.40 -9.32
N PRO A 669 -6.22 33.44 -9.49
CA PRO A 669 -6.21 34.26 -10.70
C PRO A 669 -5.83 33.43 -11.93
N ARG A 670 -6.34 33.83 -13.11
CA ARG A 670 -5.88 33.25 -14.37
C ARG A 670 -4.40 33.57 -14.59
N SER A 671 -3.72 32.74 -15.38
CA SER A 671 -2.27 32.90 -15.65
C SER A 671 -1.88 34.26 -16.24
N GLU A 672 -2.82 34.94 -16.92
CA GLU A 672 -2.63 36.29 -17.48
C GLU A 672 -2.81 37.40 -16.43
N GLN A 673 -3.66 37.17 -15.41
CA GLN A 673 -4.00 38.16 -14.38
C GLN A 673 -2.96 38.24 -13.26
N LEU A 674 -2.39 37.10 -12.85
CA LEU A 674 -1.46 37.04 -11.72
C LEU A 674 -0.22 37.96 -11.91
N PRO A 675 0.44 38.03 -13.08
CA PRO A 675 1.54 38.97 -13.31
C PRO A 675 1.12 40.45 -13.19
N GLU A 676 -0.10 40.80 -13.60
CA GLU A 676 -0.60 42.17 -13.47
C GLU A 676 -0.89 42.52 -12.02
N MET A 677 -1.50 41.59 -11.27
CA MET A 677 -1.74 41.75 -9.84
C MET A 677 -0.42 41.91 -9.06
N LEU A 678 0.62 41.13 -9.39
CA LEU A 678 1.94 41.23 -8.77
C LEU A 678 2.63 42.59 -8.99
N ARG A 679 2.20 43.41 -9.97
CA ARG A 679 2.68 44.78 -10.15
C ARG A 679 2.07 45.77 -9.15
N THR A 680 0.93 45.44 -8.55
CA THR A 680 0.30 46.27 -7.51
C THR A 680 0.93 46.02 -6.15
N GLU A 681 1.17 47.08 -5.38
CA GLU A 681 1.73 46.97 -4.02
C GLU A 681 0.76 46.29 -3.06
N GLU A 682 -0.53 46.58 -3.19
CA GLU A 682 -1.61 46.01 -2.36
C GLU A 682 -1.63 44.47 -2.43
N PHE A 683 -1.48 43.90 -3.62
CA PHE A 683 -1.43 42.45 -3.78
C PHE A 683 -0.11 41.87 -3.27
N ARG A 684 1.03 42.53 -3.51
CA ARG A 684 2.32 42.09 -2.94
C ARG A 684 2.30 42.05 -1.42
N ALA A 685 1.76 43.08 -0.77
CA ALA A 685 1.59 43.15 0.69
C ALA A 685 0.73 41.99 1.22
N ARG A 686 -0.31 41.59 0.46
CA ARG A 686 -1.14 40.43 0.80
C ARG A 686 -0.39 39.11 0.66
N VAL A 687 0.40 38.94 -0.40
CA VAL A 687 1.25 37.75 -0.57
C VAL A 687 2.27 37.66 0.57
N VAL A 688 2.90 38.77 0.97
CA VAL A 688 3.82 38.83 2.13
C VAL A 688 3.09 38.43 3.42
N SER A 689 1.89 38.96 3.65
CA SER A 689 1.06 38.59 4.81
C SER A 689 0.72 37.10 4.82
N TYR A 690 0.43 36.54 3.65
CA TYR A 690 0.16 35.11 3.50
C TYR A 690 1.40 34.24 3.78
N ILE A 691 2.59 34.67 3.32
CA ILE A 691 3.87 34.01 3.62
C ILE A 691 4.12 34.02 5.13
N ALA A 692 4.01 35.18 5.78
CA ALA A 692 4.24 35.32 7.22
C ALA A 692 3.32 34.42 8.07
N ALA A 693 2.07 34.24 7.62
CA ALA A 693 1.09 33.39 8.30
C ALA A 693 1.33 31.89 8.10
N ASN A 694 1.71 31.46 6.90
CA ASN A 694 1.63 30.05 6.49
C ASN A 694 2.96 29.40 6.09
N LEU A 695 3.99 30.18 5.77
CA LEU A 695 5.22 29.70 5.14
C LEU A 695 6.42 30.27 5.90
N ARG A 696 6.78 29.65 7.03
CA ARG A 696 7.81 30.15 7.95
C ARG A 696 9.16 29.46 7.74
N ALA A 697 10.25 30.20 7.89
CA ALA A 697 11.61 29.66 7.95
C ALA A 697 12.48 30.28 9.07
N TYR A 698 11.88 31.13 9.90
CA TYR A 698 12.55 31.85 10.99
C TYR A 698 11.63 32.03 12.20
N LEU A 699 12.23 31.96 13.38
CA LEU A 699 11.70 32.36 14.68
C LEU A 699 12.85 32.98 15.47
N PRO A 700 12.59 33.86 16.45
CA PRO A 700 13.63 34.33 17.37
C PRO A 700 14.40 33.15 17.99
N GLY A 701 15.72 33.17 17.90
CA GLY A 701 16.61 32.07 18.25
C GLY A 701 17.18 31.30 17.04
N LEU A 702 16.61 31.47 15.84
CA LEU A 702 17.05 30.82 14.59
C LEU A 702 17.89 31.73 13.67
N GLU A 703 18.67 32.65 14.26
CA GLU A 703 19.50 33.62 13.52
C GLU A 703 20.71 32.97 12.86
N SER A 704 21.36 32.03 13.53
CA SER A 704 22.66 31.48 13.14
C SER A 704 22.83 30.02 13.56
N ALA A 705 23.88 29.36 13.05
CA ALA A 705 24.22 28.01 13.50
C ALA A 705 24.46 27.95 15.02
N GLN A 706 25.07 28.98 15.61
CA GLN A 706 25.37 29.05 17.04
C GLN A 706 24.10 29.18 17.88
N SER A 707 23.18 30.09 17.52
CA SER A 707 21.93 30.27 18.25
C SER A 707 21.04 29.03 18.16
N VAL A 708 20.97 28.42 16.97
CA VAL A 708 20.26 27.15 16.74
C VAL A 708 20.84 26.01 17.56
N LYS A 709 22.19 25.89 17.64
CA LYS A 709 22.85 24.91 18.52
C LYS A 709 22.55 25.14 20.00
N GLY A 710 22.33 26.39 20.42
CA GLY A 710 21.92 26.74 21.78
C GLY A 710 20.51 26.29 22.17
N ILE A 711 19.65 25.96 21.19
CA ILE A 711 18.33 25.38 21.45
C ILE A 711 18.48 23.87 21.62
N PRO A 712 18.08 23.30 22.77
CA PRO A 712 18.15 21.86 23.01
C PRO A 712 17.42 21.08 21.92
N ARG A 713 18.06 20.03 21.42
CA ARG A 713 17.44 19.10 20.48
C ARG A 713 16.76 17.99 21.26
N GLU A 714 15.44 17.91 21.14
CA GLU A 714 14.65 16.89 21.81
C GLU A 714 14.32 15.74 20.86
N LYS A 715 15.00 14.60 21.04
CA LYS A 715 14.68 13.35 20.35
C LYS A 715 13.26 12.92 20.77
N GLY A 716 12.37 12.68 19.80
CA GLY A 716 11.01 12.22 20.07
C GLY A 716 10.01 13.28 20.57
N ILE A 717 10.27 14.58 20.37
CA ILE A 717 9.36 15.68 20.74
C ILE A 717 7.91 15.49 20.25
N ALA A 718 7.70 14.76 19.16
CA ALA A 718 6.38 14.44 18.62
C ALA A 718 5.52 13.57 19.55
N TYR A 719 6.13 12.94 20.56
CA TYR A 719 5.44 12.18 21.60
C TYR A 719 4.84 13.13 22.65
N SER A 720 3.93 13.98 22.19
CA SER A 720 3.30 15.08 22.94
C SER A 720 1.94 15.44 22.32
N ARG A 721 1.20 16.32 22.99
CA ARG A 721 -0.04 16.93 22.48
C ARG A 721 0.21 18.39 22.08
N PRO A 722 -0.55 18.95 21.12
CA PRO A 722 -0.41 20.36 20.79
C PRO A 722 -1.00 21.22 21.91
N PRO A 723 -0.48 22.44 22.16
CA PRO A 723 -1.08 23.38 23.10
C PRO A 723 -2.55 23.66 22.74
N HIS A 724 -3.42 23.73 23.74
CA HIS A 724 -4.86 23.95 23.53
C HIS A 724 -5.13 25.43 23.23
N PRO A 725 -5.89 25.78 22.17
CA PRO A 725 -6.12 27.18 21.77
C PRO A 725 -6.90 28.02 22.81
N ASP A 726 -7.62 27.36 23.72
CA ASP A 726 -8.34 28.02 24.82
C ASP A 726 -7.50 28.17 26.10
N SER A 727 -6.23 27.73 26.09
CA SER A 727 -5.30 27.97 27.21
C SER A 727 -5.04 29.48 27.36
N PRO A 728 -5.04 30.04 28.59
CA PRO A 728 -4.79 31.46 28.80
C PRO A 728 -3.39 31.89 28.30
N ASP A 729 -2.43 30.97 28.31
CA ASP A 729 -1.04 31.20 27.88
C ASP A 729 -0.75 30.62 26.48
N TYR A 730 -1.78 30.29 25.69
CA TYR A 730 -1.66 29.58 24.42
C TYR A 730 -0.59 30.16 23.48
N GLU A 731 -0.57 31.47 23.27
CA GLU A 731 0.37 32.11 22.33
C GLU A 731 1.84 31.92 22.76
N GLN A 732 2.11 31.97 24.07
CA GLN A 732 3.45 31.73 24.61
C GLN A 732 3.83 30.24 24.52
N GLU A 733 2.88 29.36 24.88
CA GLU A 733 3.07 27.91 24.80
C GLU A 733 3.31 27.42 23.38
N ALA A 734 2.49 27.88 22.42
CA ALA A 734 2.59 27.58 21.00
C ALA A 734 3.90 28.10 20.41
N SER A 735 4.29 29.35 20.70
CA SER A 735 5.55 29.92 20.20
C SER A 735 6.77 29.13 20.69
N ARG A 736 6.82 28.80 22.00
CA ARG A 736 7.91 27.99 22.58
C ARG A 736 7.94 26.59 22.00
N PHE A 737 6.77 25.98 21.81
CA PHE A 737 6.67 24.63 21.27
C PHE A 737 7.06 24.58 19.79
N GLU A 738 6.66 25.57 18.99
CA GLU A 738 7.04 25.69 17.59
C GLU A 738 8.55 25.81 17.42
N LEU A 739 9.22 26.63 18.25
CA LEU A 739 10.68 26.78 18.20
C LEU A 739 11.41 25.45 18.45
N ARG A 740 10.96 24.69 19.46
CA ARG A 740 11.51 23.36 19.79
C ARG A 740 11.26 22.36 18.66
N LEU A 741 10.06 22.35 18.07
CA LEU A 741 9.73 21.50 16.92
C LEU A 741 10.54 21.87 15.68
N ALA A 742 10.71 23.15 15.37
CA ALA A 742 11.51 23.63 14.26
C ALA A 742 12.98 23.22 14.42
N ARG A 743 13.53 23.34 15.63
CA ARG A 743 14.87 22.85 15.96
C ARG A 743 15.02 21.34 15.73
N ALA A 744 14.03 20.55 16.16
CA ALA A 744 14.08 19.10 16.08
C ALA A 744 13.85 18.54 14.66
N THR A 745 13.06 19.23 13.82
CA THR A 745 12.56 18.65 12.56
C THR A 745 12.93 19.42 11.29
N GLN A 746 13.21 20.72 11.40
CA GLN A 746 13.35 21.62 10.24
C GLN A 746 14.78 22.08 9.94
N VAL A 747 15.76 21.79 10.81
CA VAL A 747 17.17 22.07 10.53
C VAL A 747 17.70 21.09 9.48
N HIS A 748 18.33 21.61 8.42
CA HIS A 748 18.95 20.83 7.37
C HIS A 748 20.43 20.57 7.64
N THR A 749 20.81 19.29 7.73
CA THR A 749 22.23 18.91 7.79
C THR A 749 22.66 18.22 6.50
N CYS A 750 23.70 18.75 5.87
CA CYS A 750 24.28 18.16 4.67
C CYS A 750 25.26 17.03 5.02
N LYS A 751 24.92 15.78 4.68
CA LYS A 751 25.83 14.61 4.79
C LYS A 751 25.97 13.92 3.41
N ILE A 752 27.15 13.35 3.14
CA ILE A 752 27.41 12.48 1.97
C ILE A 752 26.50 11.24 2.08
N GLY A 753 26.12 10.66 0.94
CA GLY A 753 25.12 9.57 0.90
C GLY A 753 23.67 10.06 1.03
N ARG A 754 23.41 11.15 1.78
CA ARG A 754 22.05 11.72 1.96
C ARG A 754 21.68 12.73 0.88
N CYS A 755 21.89 14.03 1.16
CA CYS A 755 21.52 15.12 0.26
C CYS A 755 22.71 15.61 -0.58
N LEU A 756 23.95 15.42 -0.12
CA LEU A 756 25.13 15.79 -0.90
C LEU A 756 25.32 14.79 -2.05
N ARG A 757 25.43 15.33 -3.26
CA ARG A 757 25.63 14.58 -4.49
C ARG A 757 26.77 15.23 -5.27
N TYR A 758 27.67 14.39 -5.79
CA TYR A 758 28.66 14.84 -6.76
C TYR A 758 27.94 15.21 -8.06
N ASP A 759 28.22 16.40 -8.56
CA ASP A 759 27.80 16.80 -9.90
C ASP A 759 28.68 16.14 -10.97
N LYS A 760 28.33 16.35 -12.25
CA LYS A 760 29.09 15.81 -13.39
C LYS A 760 30.55 16.32 -13.47
N LYS A 761 30.90 17.34 -12.70
CA LYS A 761 32.23 17.97 -12.64
C LYS A 761 33.00 17.56 -11.38
N GLY A 762 32.45 16.67 -10.55
CA GLY A 762 33.07 16.20 -9.31
C GLY A 762 32.89 17.10 -8.10
N SER A 763 32.04 18.14 -8.16
CA SER A 763 31.76 19.04 -7.04
C SER A 763 30.57 18.54 -6.21
N LEU A 764 30.68 18.65 -4.88
CA LEU A 764 29.60 18.32 -3.94
C LEU A 764 28.56 19.42 -3.92
N SER A 765 27.32 19.07 -4.28
CA SER A 765 26.16 19.96 -4.20
C SER A 765 25.03 19.31 -3.41
N CYS A 766 24.35 20.11 -2.59
CA CYS A 766 23.17 19.61 -1.89
C CYS A 766 22.00 19.50 -2.88
N LYS A 767 21.41 18.30 -3.02
CA LYS A 767 20.20 18.03 -3.80
C LYS A 767 19.02 18.92 -3.37
N ARG A 768 18.97 19.34 -2.10
CA ARG A 768 17.96 20.25 -1.55
C ARG A 768 18.28 21.73 -1.81
N ARG A 769 19.44 22.04 -2.40
CA ARG A 769 19.96 23.39 -2.69
C ARG A 769 20.32 24.21 -1.45
N ALA A 770 20.68 23.55 -0.35
CA ALA A 770 21.31 24.22 0.78
C ALA A 770 22.78 24.60 0.44
N PRO A 771 23.31 25.72 0.96
CA PRO A 771 22.64 26.70 1.81
C PRO A 771 21.57 27.49 1.04
N PHE A 772 20.38 27.60 1.64
CA PHE A 772 19.25 28.31 1.06
C PHE A 772 19.51 29.81 0.95
N GLU A 773 18.68 30.51 0.18
CA GLU A 773 18.70 31.97 0.13
C GLU A 773 18.39 32.55 1.51
N ALA A 774 19.24 33.49 1.96
CA ALA A 774 19.03 34.26 3.17
C ALA A 774 18.14 35.47 2.86
N SER A 775 17.28 35.83 3.79
CA SER A 775 16.48 37.06 3.71
C SER A 775 16.12 37.54 5.11
N ASP A 776 16.19 38.85 5.31
CA ASP A 776 15.86 39.50 6.59
C ASP A 776 14.34 39.68 6.78
N GLU A 777 13.56 39.58 5.70
CA GLU A 777 12.12 39.81 5.64
C GLU A 777 11.41 38.81 4.72
N ASP A 778 10.10 38.65 4.89
CA ASP A 778 9.26 37.96 3.90
C ASP A 778 9.05 38.88 2.70
N TYR A 779 9.18 38.37 1.48
CA TYR A 779 9.13 39.23 0.29
C TYR A 779 8.48 38.55 -0.93
N VAL A 780 7.97 39.38 -1.84
CA VAL A 780 7.64 39.00 -3.21
C VAL A 780 7.99 40.15 -4.18
N THR A 781 8.56 39.83 -5.33
CA THR A 781 8.91 40.80 -6.37
C THR A 781 7.78 40.95 -7.40
N PRO A 782 7.76 42.02 -8.21
CA PRO A 782 6.79 42.18 -9.29
C PRO A 782 6.83 41.06 -10.34
N GLU A 783 7.95 40.35 -10.48
CA GLU A 783 8.11 39.18 -11.36
C GLU A 783 7.59 37.88 -10.72
N GLY A 784 7.14 37.93 -9.46
CA GLY A 784 6.62 36.80 -8.72
C GLY A 784 7.68 35.94 -8.04
N ARG A 785 8.95 36.40 -7.96
CA ARG A 785 9.95 35.74 -7.10
C ARG A 785 9.61 36.06 -5.65
N TRP A 786 9.55 35.04 -4.80
CA TRP A 786 9.22 35.23 -3.38
C TRP A 786 10.20 34.49 -2.49
N GLY A 787 10.25 34.91 -1.22
CA GLY A 787 11.08 34.29 -0.20
C GLY A 787 10.49 34.50 1.18
N GLN A 788 10.92 33.65 2.10
CA GLN A 788 10.59 33.71 3.52
C GLN A 788 11.75 34.36 4.25
N LYS A 789 11.48 35.06 5.35
CA LYS A 789 12.53 35.45 6.29
C LYS A 789 13.30 34.20 6.72
N ARG A 790 14.61 34.21 6.45
CA ARG A 790 15.54 33.12 6.74
C ARG A 790 16.92 33.70 7.00
N LEU A 791 17.29 33.78 8.27
CA LEU A 791 18.63 34.21 8.68
C LEU A 791 19.61 33.03 8.67
N TYR A 792 19.22 31.90 9.29
CA TYR A 792 20.01 30.67 9.19
C TYR A 792 19.70 29.90 7.90
N ARG A 793 20.66 29.92 6.97
CA ARG A 793 20.55 29.36 5.60
C ARG A 793 20.40 27.84 5.51
N TYR A 794 20.37 27.13 6.63
CA TYR A 794 20.10 25.70 6.71
C TYR A 794 18.74 25.40 7.38
N MET A 795 17.90 26.39 7.66
CA MET A 795 16.50 26.16 8.03
C MET A 795 15.64 25.87 6.81
N ASN A 796 14.95 24.72 6.79
CA ASN A 796 13.88 24.48 5.84
C ASN A 796 12.68 25.39 6.14
N GLY A 797 11.79 25.57 5.16
CA GLY A 797 10.49 26.18 5.38
C GLY A 797 9.50 25.17 5.98
N TRP A 798 8.50 25.65 6.72
CA TRP A 798 7.40 24.85 7.27
C TRP A 798 6.08 25.63 7.31
N ILE A 799 4.99 24.88 7.48
CA ILE A 799 3.66 25.42 7.74
C ILE A 799 3.41 25.36 9.26
N PRO A 800 3.33 26.50 9.97
CA PRO A 800 3.23 26.53 11.43
C PRO A 800 2.09 25.67 12.00
N SER A 801 0.89 25.79 11.43
CA SER A 801 -0.29 25.01 11.85
C SER A 801 -0.07 23.50 11.74
N VAL A 802 0.57 23.03 10.66
CA VAL A 802 0.88 21.60 10.47
C VAL A 802 2.00 21.18 11.41
N LEU A 803 3.05 21.99 11.56
CA LEU A 803 4.17 21.69 12.46
C LEU A 803 3.69 21.53 13.91
N LEU A 804 2.87 22.44 14.42
CA LEU A 804 2.36 22.41 15.80
C LEU A 804 1.44 21.22 16.07
N HIS A 805 0.48 20.97 15.16
CA HIS A 805 -0.60 20.01 15.41
C HIS A 805 -0.22 18.57 15.02
N ALA A 806 0.43 18.39 13.88
CA ALA A 806 0.90 17.09 13.42
C ALA A 806 2.29 16.73 13.97
N ARG A 807 3.01 17.70 14.57
CA ARG A 807 4.35 17.54 15.18
C ARG A 807 5.35 16.86 14.26
N CYS A 808 5.23 17.13 12.96
CA CYS A 808 5.94 16.39 11.93
C CYS A 808 6.71 17.30 10.98
N ASN A 809 7.71 16.72 10.32
CA ASN A 809 8.40 17.38 9.24
C ASN A 809 7.39 17.70 8.12
N ASN A 810 7.39 18.94 7.67
CA ASN A 810 6.52 19.43 6.61
C ASN A 810 7.18 20.63 5.91
N ASP A 811 6.80 20.87 4.67
CA ASP A 811 7.27 21.99 3.84
C ASP A 811 6.08 22.58 3.08
N GLY A 812 6.13 23.87 2.78
CA GLY A 812 5.11 24.59 2.03
C GLY A 812 5.75 25.57 1.07
N LYS A 813 5.24 25.64 -0.15
CA LYS A 813 5.69 26.57 -1.19
C LYS A 813 4.52 27.20 -1.90
N LEU A 814 4.58 28.52 -2.06
CA LEU A 814 3.68 29.28 -2.92
C LEU A 814 4.08 29.11 -4.39
N LEU A 815 3.09 28.90 -5.25
CA LEU A 815 3.26 28.73 -6.69
C LEU A 815 2.81 30.01 -7.41
N THR A 816 3.74 30.94 -7.61
CA THR A 816 3.47 32.29 -8.13
C THR A 816 3.78 32.48 -9.61
N ASN A 817 4.52 31.56 -10.24
CA ASN A 817 4.90 31.67 -11.65
C ASN A 817 4.75 30.34 -12.39
N GLY A 818 4.56 30.44 -13.71
CA GLY A 818 4.30 29.28 -14.57
C GLY A 818 5.47 28.30 -14.66
N SER A 819 6.72 28.77 -14.51
CA SER A 819 7.91 27.90 -14.49
C SER A 819 7.96 27.02 -13.26
N ASP A 820 7.76 27.59 -12.06
CA ASP A 820 7.74 26.85 -10.80
C ASP A 820 6.53 25.94 -10.74
N THR A 821 5.36 26.41 -11.20
CA THR A 821 4.15 25.60 -11.33
C THR A 821 4.37 24.40 -12.27
N LYS A 822 4.99 24.61 -13.43
CA LYS A 822 5.28 23.53 -14.40
C LYS A 822 6.33 22.57 -13.86
N ASN A 823 7.40 23.08 -13.25
CA ASN A 823 8.45 22.28 -12.63
C ASN A 823 7.90 21.45 -11.48
N ILE A 824 7.05 22.02 -10.62
CA ILE A 824 6.48 21.37 -9.45
C ILE A 824 5.34 20.43 -9.85
N THR A 825 4.52 20.77 -10.83
CA THR A 825 3.54 19.83 -11.41
C THR A 825 4.26 18.62 -12.03
N PHE A 826 5.35 18.87 -12.76
CA PHE A 826 6.20 17.80 -13.27
C PHE A 826 6.87 17.03 -12.14
N TYR A 827 7.35 17.70 -11.10
CA TYR A 827 7.96 17.12 -9.90
C TYR A 827 7.00 16.22 -9.14
N VAL A 828 5.81 16.68 -8.75
CA VAL A 828 4.76 15.89 -8.11
C VAL A 828 4.35 14.70 -8.98
N SER A 829 4.24 14.89 -10.30
CA SER A 829 3.99 13.78 -11.22
C SER A 829 5.17 12.81 -11.36
N SER A 830 6.40 13.27 -11.12
CA SER A 830 7.63 12.48 -11.13
C SER A 830 7.89 11.80 -9.79
N TYR A 831 7.31 12.29 -8.71
CA TYR A 831 7.34 11.74 -7.35
C TYR A 831 6.30 10.61 -7.25
N ALA A 832 5.09 10.88 -7.74
CA ALA A 832 4.16 9.84 -8.16
C ALA A 832 4.83 8.81 -9.08
N GLY A 833 5.63 9.22 -10.07
CA GLY A 833 6.34 8.30 -10.97
C GLY A 833 7.73 7.85 -10.50
N LYS A 834 8.17 8.17 -9.27
CA LYS A 834 9.55 7.92 -8.85
C LYS A 834 9.69 6.42 -8.67
N LYS A 835 10.48 5.79 -9.54
CA LYS A 835 10.83 4.36 -9.44
C LYS A 835 11.19 4.06 -7.99
N GLN A 836 10.46 3.14 -7.35
CA GLN A 836 10.73 2.76 -5.95
C GLN A 836 12.04 1.97 -5.78
N ALA A 837 12.87 1.86 -6.83
CA ALA A 837 14.25 1.41 -6.77
C ALA A 837 15.10 2.12 -7.85
N LYS A 838 16.41 2.27 -7.59
CA LYS A 838 17.39 2.72 -8.58
C LYS A 838 17.54 1.63 -9.68
N ASN A 839 17.41 2.05 -10.93
CA ASN A 839 18.05 1.46 -12.12
C ASN A 839 17.72 0.00 -12.52
N HIS A 840 16.45 -0.40 -12.58
CA HIS A 840 16.09 -1.50 -13.47
C HIS A 840 15.95 -0.98 -14.91
N ASN A 841 16.79 -1.52 -15.81
CA ASN A 841 16.67 -1.33 -17.25
C ASN A 841 15.38 -2.04 -17.71
N LEU A 842 14.37 -1.26 -18.08
CA LEU A 842 13.05 -1.81 -18.39
C LEU A 842 13.12 -2.74 -19.61
N SER A 843 14.00 -2.43 -20.57
CA SER A 843 14.21 -3.28 -21.74
C SER A 843 14.88 -4.60 -21.38
N ALA A 844 15.76 -4.64 -20.36
CA ALA A 844 16.33 -5.89 -19.84
C ALA A 844 15.25 -6.79 -19.24
N VAL A 845 14.41 -6.25 -18.36
CA VAL A 845 13.32 -7.01 -17.72
C VAL A 845 12.32 -7.55 -18.75
N ILE A 846 12.02 -6.75 -19.79
CA ILE A 846 11.17 -7.19 -20.90
C ILE A 846 11.86 -8.28 -21.73
N ALA A 847 13.17 -8.20 -21.93
CA ALA A 847 13.94 -9.19 -22.67
C ALA A 847 13.93 -10.55 -21.97
N ASP A 848 14.17 -10.56 -20.66
CA ASP A 848 14.19 -11.76 -19.84
C ASP A 848 12.79 -12.41 -19.80
N GLY A 849 11.75 -11.62 -19.52
CA GLY A 849 10.38 -12.12 -19.53
C GLY A 849 9.88 -12.60 -20.91
N PHE A 850 10.44 -12.07 -21.99
CA PHE A 850 10.18 -12.55 -23.36
C PHE A 850 10.92 -13.87 -23.65
N ALA A 851 12.19 -13.99 -23.25
CA ALA A 851 12.94 -15.23 -23.39
C ALA A 851 12.25 -16.40 -22.66
N TYR A 852 11.84 -16.16 -21.41
CA TYR A 852 11.03 -17.12 -20.65
C TYR A 852 9.73 -17.48 -21.39
N HIS A 853 9.08 -16.52 -22.05
CA HIS A 853 7.85 -16.78 -22.80
C HIS A 853 8.05 -17.76 -23.96
N GLU A 854 9.13 -17.58 -24.71
CA GLU A 854 9.50 -18.42 -25.86
C GLU A 854 9.94 -19.83 -25.42
N GLU A 855 10.67 -19.93 -24.32
CA GLU A 855 11.14 -21.21 -23.76
C GLU A 855 9.99 -22.04 -23.15
N HIS A 856 8.89 -21.39 -22.74
CA HIS A 856 7.75 -22.03 -22.08
C HIS A 856 6.42 -21.82 -22.83
N PRO A 857 6.29 -22.36 -24.05
CA PRO A 857 5.06 -22.28 -24.82
C PRO A 857 3.98 -23.16 -24.19
N LYS A 858 2.74 -22.68 -24.17
CA LYS A 858 1.58 -23.49 -23.76
C LYS A 858 0.90 -24.08 -24.98
N ALA A 859 0.98 -25.41 -25.13
CA ALA A 859 0.41 -26.16 -26.27
C ALA A 859 -1.06 -25.77 -26.57
N GLU A 860 -1.87 -25.56 -25.53
CA GLU A 860 -3.28 -25.14 -25.63
C GLU A 860 -3.49 -23.79 -26.32
N TYR A 861 -2.49 -22.90 -26.27
CA TYR A 861 -2.55 -21.56 -26.84
C TYR A 861 -1.81 -21.44 -28.16
N VAL A 862 -1.03 -22.45 -28.59
CA VAL A 862 -0.24 -22.41 -29.83
C VAL A 862 -1.10 -22.12 -31.07
N ALA A 863 -2.34 -22.60 -31.09
CA ALA A 863 -3.29 -22.36 -32.17
C ALA A 863 -4.00 -20.99 -32.10
N ASN A 864 -3.79 -20.21 -31.03
CA ASN A 864 -4.49 -18.94 -30.79
C ASN A 864 -3.50 -17.82 -30.45
N LEU A 865 -3.03 -17.12 -31.48
CA LEU A 865 -2.15 -15.95 -31.39
C LEU A 865 -2.63 -14.94 -30.33
N ARG A 866 -3.94 -14.70 -30.22
CA ARG A 866 -4.48 -13.75 -29.22
C ARG A 866 -4.26 -14.22 -27.79
N GLU A 867 -4.36 -15.52 -27.52
CA GLU A 867 -4.12 -16.08 -26.20
C GLU A 867 -2.62 -16.19 -25.88
N GLN A 868 -1.76 -16.44 -26.87
CA GLN A 868 -0.30 -16.38 -26.72
C GLN A 868 0.16 -14.96 -26.34
N HIS A 869 -0.29 -13.95 -27.09
CA HIS A 869 0.04 -12.55 -26.80
C HIS A 869 -0.56 -12.05 -25.48
N ARG A 870 -1.73 -12.57 -25.07
CA ARG A 870 -2.28 -12.31 -23.73
C ARG A 870 -1.35 -12.83 -22.63
N LEU A 871 -0.84 -14.05 -22.81
CA LEU A 871 0.09 -14.67 -21.89
C LEU A 871 1.43 -13.93 -21.87
N LEU A 872 1.93 -13.48 -23.03
CA LEU A 872 3.13 -12.65 -23.13
C LEU A 872 2.99 -11.36 -22.32
N LEU A 873 1.94 -10.57 -22.58
CA LEU A 873 1.73 -9.31 -21.83
C LEU A 873 1.55 -9.53 -20.33
N PHE A 874 0.86 -10.61 -19.93
CA PHE A 874 0.75 -10.97 -18.52
C PHE A 874 2.12 -11.29 -17.90
N ARG A 875 2.93 -12.12 -18.56
CA ARG A 875 4.29 -12.47 -18.11
C ARG A 875 5.17 -11.22 -17.98
N LEU A 876 5.16 -10.33 -18.98
CA LEU A 876 5.95 -9.11 -18.98
C LEU A 876 5.52 -8.10 -17.89
N VAL A 877 4.21 -7.93 -17.68
CA VAL A 877 3.71 -7.05 -16.60
C VAL A 877 4.12 -7.60 -15.23
N ASN A 878 4.03 -8.92 -15.03
CA ASN A 878 4.48 -9.52 -13.78
C ASN A 878 5.99 -9.38 -13.59
N ALA A 879 6.79 -9.59 -14.64
CA ALA A 879 8.25 -9.40 -14.59
C ALA A 879 8.64 -7.97 -14.19
N ILE A 880 7.89 -6.96 -14.64
CA ILE A 880 8.11 -5.56 -14.25
C ILE A 880 7.66 -5.29 -12.82
N ASN A 881 6.47 -5.77 -12.44
CA ASN A 881 5.94 -5.54 -11.09
C ASN A 881 6.81 -6.22 -10.03
N ARG A 882 7.45 -7.33 -10.38
CA ARG A 882 8.42 -8.04 -9.55
C ARG A 882 9.57 -7.16 -9.08
N GLU A 883 10.07 -6.27 -9.94
CA GLU A 883 11.22 -5.43 -9.63
C GLU A 883 10.89 -4.27 -8.67
N GLN A 884 9.63 -4.13 -8.25
CA GLN A 884 9.19 -3.09 -7.32
C GLN A 884 9.28 -3.59 -5.88
N GLU A 885 10.06 -2.88 -5.07
CA GLU A 885 10.02 -3.02 -3.62
C GLU A 885 8.97 -2.07 -3.04
N LEU A 886 8.09 -2.59 -2.19
CA LEU A 886 7.01 -1.84 -1.55
C LEU A 886 7.11 -1.97 -0.03
N ALA A 887 7.04 -0.84 0.66
CA ALA A 887 6.95 -0.83 2.11
C ALA A 887 5.65 -1.50 2.61
N GLY A 888 5.71 -2.21 3.72
CA GLY A 888 4.59 -2.88 4.37
C GLY A 888 3.40 -1.95 4.61
N PRO A 889 3.60 -0.71 5.11
CA PRO A 889 2.52 0.27 5.21
C PRO A 889 1.87 0.58 3.85
N MET A 890 2.64 0.68 2.76
CA MET A 890 2.10 0.89 1.41
C MET A 890 1.29 -0.32 0.92
N VAL A 891 1.77 -1.54 1.19
CA VAL A 891 1.05 -2.79 0.88
C VAL A 891 -0.29 -2.81 1.61
N VAL A 892 -0.31 -2.46 2.90
CA VAL A 892 -1.56 -2.37 3.68
C VAL A 892 -2.48 -1.29 3.11
N SER A 893 -1.98 -0.09 2.78
CA SER A 893 -2.77 0.96 2.13
C SER A 893 -3.45 0.48 0.85
N TYR A 894 -2.80 -0.41 0.10
CA TYR A 894 -3.39 -1.01 -1.10
C TYR A 894 -4.46 -2.06 -0.80
N LEU A 895 -4.23 -2.94 0.17
CA LEU A 895 -5.19 -3.98 0.58
C LEU A 895 -6.45 -3.35 1.22
N MET A 896 -6.26 -2.32 2.04
CA MET A 896 -7.34 -1.57 2.69
C MET A 896 -8.06 -0.61 1.73
N GLY A 897 -7.53 -0.39 0.52
CA GLY A 897 -8.13 0.50 -0.46
C GLY A 897 -7.95 2.00 -0.14
N TRP A 898 -7.03 2.35 0.77
CA TRP A 898 -6.67 3.72 1.11
C TRP A 898 -5.88 4.45 0.01
N LYS A 899 -5.32 3.68 -0.93
CA LYS A 899 -4.62 4.12 -2.16
C LYS A 899 -3.33 4.90 -1.87
N ASP A 900 -2.53 5.07 -2.93
CA ASP A 900 -1.32 5.89 -2.98
C ASP A 900 -1.57 7.30 -3.52
N VAL A 901 -2.84 7.66 -3.73
CA VAL A 901 -3.27 8.96 -4.28
C VAL A 901 -4.45 9.48 -3.49
N LYS A 902 -4.34 10.71 -3.03
CA LYS A 902 -5.41 11.45 -2.35
C LYS A 902 -5.93 12.53 -3.30
N THR A 903 -7.23 12.53 -3.59
CA THR A 903 -7.85 13.49 -4.50
C THR A 903 -9.14 14.04 -3.94
N SER A 904 -9.30 15.36 -4.02
CA SER A 904 -10.57 16.03 -3.74
C SER A 904 -11.69 15.64 -4.71
N HIS A 905 -11.38 15.54 -6.01
CA HIS A 905 -12.38 15.34 -7.06
C HIS A 905 -12.31 13.94 -7.68
N ASN A 906 -13.42 13.53 -8.28
CA ASN A 906 -13.50 12.30 -9.07
C ASN A 906 -13.08 12.56 -10.53
N TYR A 907 -12.26 11.67 -11.09
CA TYR A 907 -11.78 11.80 -12.47
C TYR A 907 -12.28 10.64 -13.33
N SER A 908 -12.76 10.96 -14.53
CA SER A 908 -13.15 9.98 -15.52
C SER A 908 -12.16 9.97 -16.68
N PRO A 909 -11.57 8.81 -17.05
CA PRO A 909 -10.64 8.74 -18.17
C PRO A 909 -11.39 8.98 -19.49
N LEU A 910 -10.95 9.98 -20.25
CA LEU A 910 -11.39 10.20 -21.63
C LEU A 910 -10.40 9.53 -22.60
N TYR A 911 -10.86 8.53 -23.34
CA TYR A 911 -10.03 7.87 -24.35
C TYR A 911 -10.02 8.69 -25.64
N TRP A 912 -9.07 9.62 -25.74
CA TRP A 912 -8.96 10.58 -26.86
C TRP A 912 -9.06 9.93 -28.24
N SER A 913 -8.43 8.78 -28.46
CA SER A 913 -8.52 8.06 -29.73
C SER A 913 -9.96 7.63 -30.09
N SER A 914 -10.77 7.25 -29.11
CA SER A 914 -12.17 6.91 -29.32
C SER A 914 -13.00 8.15 -29.59
N PHE A 915 -12.77 9.23 -28.83
CA PHE A 915 -13.43 10.51 -29.05
C PHE A 915 -13.13 11.08 -30.44
N VAL A 916 -11.86 11.17 -30.81
CA VAL A 916 -11.38 11.64 -32.11
C VAL A 916 -11.88 10.75 -33.24
N SER A 917 -11.93 9.42 -33.05
CA SER A 917 -12.50 8.54 -34.06
C SER A 917 -13.99 8.79 -34.29
N VAL A 918 -14.75 9.11 -33.23
CA VAL A 918 -16.16 9.51 -33.37
C VAL A 918 -16.26 10.91 -34.01
N LEU A 919 -15.39 11.84 -33.62
CA LEU A 919 -15.33 13.19 -34.16
C LEU A 919 -15.06 13.17 -35.67
N TYR A 920 -14.06 12.43 -36.14
CA TYR A 920 -13.76 12.30 -37.58
C TYR A 920 -14.84 11.53 -38.35
N ARG A 921 -15.57 10.61 -37.71
CA ARG A 921 -16.74 9.98 -38.33
C ARG A 921 -17.91 10.96 -38.47
N ALA A 922 -18.13 11.79 -37.47
CA ALA A 922 -19.20 12.79 -37.48
C ALA A 922 -18.86 14.00 -38.37
N HIS A 923 -17.58 14.34 -38.46
CA HIS A 923 -17.04 15.47 -39.21
C HIS A 923 -15.84 15.02 -40.07
N PRO A 924 -16.09 14.36 -41.21
CA PRO A 924 -15.04 13.82 -42.08
C PRO A 924 -14.11 14.88 -42.69
N THR A 925 -14.52 16.15 -42.66
CA THR A 925 -13.76 17.29 -43.17
C THR A 925 -12.65 17.76 -42.23
N LEU A 926 -12.64 17.34 -40.97
CA LEU A 926 -11.53 17.59 -40.05
C LEU A 926 -10.35 16.71 -40.49
N SER A 927 -9.33 17.28 -41.13
CA SER A 927 -8.11 16.54 -41.46
C SER A 927 -7.21 16.38 -40.25
N ARG A 928 -6.35 15.36 -40.30
CA ARG A 928 -5.43 14.98 -39.22
C ARG A 928 -4.20 15.88 -39.13
#